data_AF-A0A397GNJ2-F1
#
_entry.id   AF-A0A397GNJ2-F1
#
_cell.length_a   1.000
_cell.length_b   1.000
_cell.length_c   1.000
_cell.angle_alpha   90.00
_cell.angle_beta   90.00
_cell.angle_gamma   90.00
#
_symmetry.space_group_name_H-M   'P 1'
#
loop_
_entity.id
_entity.type
_entity.pdbx_description
1 polymer ?
#
loop_
_entity_poly.entity_id
_entity_poly.type
_entity_poly.pdbx_seq_one_letter_code
_entity_poly.pdbx_strand_id
1 'polypeptide(L)'
;MSAVGKFGPNGDREPESAEDSISSLESNHSMAAQNPFAAEPGSTLDPNGERFNARAWCKAMLRMYTEDSQAHPPRTLGVAFSNLNVHGFGSDTDFQKSVGNVWLEAVGLARRLMGHRQRKIDILQNLDGLVEAGEMLVVLGPPGSGCTTFLKTIAGETYGFYVDKNSDLNYQGVSAKQMASAFRGEAIYTAEVDVHFPKLTVGDTLYFAARARAPRYIPGGATMSQYATHMRDVIMAMFGISHTKNTIVGNEFIRGVSGGERKRVSIAEACLSMAPLQCWDNSTRGLDSANAIEFCKTLRMQTDINGATACVSLYQAPQAAYDQFDKVLVLYEGRQIYFGRTAAAKKYFLDMGFICPDRQTDADFLTSMTSPLERVVRPGYENHVPRTPDEFAARWKASAERAQLMRNIKAYNAKFTLGGEYLDKFKQSRRAQQAKVQRVSSPYTLSYTQQINLCLWRGYKRLKGDPSVTISSLIGNSIMALVIASIFYNLKPDTNSFFQRSALLCFAVLMNAFGCGLEMLTLYAQRGIVEKHSRYALYHPSAEAFASMLMDLPYKVLNAITYNLVLYFMTNLRREPGAFFFFVFTSFILTLTMSMFFRSIASLTRTLVQALPFAAILILSLSMYTGFAIPKRYMLGWARWISRINPINYGFESLMVNEFHNREFICVNYVPSGPGYADLGPNNHVCSTVGSVPGQPYVNGDNYIESSYGYTASHKWRNVGIIFAFMFILMVVYLAATEIVTGKKSKGEILVFSRGHKALKKGKSEEDVEGGSGRSIAVEKKTQSDNLAIIERQTAIIQWKDVCYDIKIGKENRRILDRIDGWVKPGTLTALMGVSGAGKTTLLDVLATRTTMGVITGEILVDGKPRDESFQRKTGYAQQQDLHLNTSTVREALTFSALLRQPAHVPRQEKIDYVTEVIKLLDMTEYADAVIGVPGEGQC
;
A
#
# COMPACT_ATOMS: atom_id res chain seq x y z
N MET A 1 39.21 60.73 23.74
CA MET A 1 37.79 61.13 23.85
C MET A 1 36.95 59.85 23.76
N SER A 2 36.79 59.11 24.86
CA SER A 2 35.58 59.09 25.72
C SER A 2 34.30 58.90 24.88
N ALA A 3 33.58 57.78 24.96
CA ALA A 3 32.95 57.31 26.18
C ALA A 3 32.86 55.77 26.28
N VAL A 4 33.01 55.31 27.52
CA VAL A 4 32.98 53.94 28.02
C VAL A 4 31.60 53.68 28.63
N GLY A 5 30.97 52.55 28.28
CA GLY A 5 29.80 52.01 28.98
C GLY A 5 30.11 50.61 29.51
N LYS A 6 30.15 50.47 30.83
CA LYS A 6 30.60 49.29 31.60
C LYS A 6 29.61 48.12 31.52
N PHE A 7 30.14 46.91 31.39
CA PHE A 7 29.48 45.66 31.79
C PHE A 7 29.52 45.52 33.33
N GLY A 8 28.42 45.09 33.94
CA GLY A 8 28.32 44.65 35.34
C GLY A 8 27.75 43.21 35.41
N PRO A 9 28.18 42.36 36.37
CA PRO A 9 27.86 40.93 36.39
C PRO A 9 26.77 40.53 37.40
N ASN A 10 26.22 39.33 37.19
CA ASN A 10 25.50 38.44 38.13
C ASN A 10 24.31 39.03 38.92
N GLY A 11 23.11 38.62 38.52
CA GLY A 11 21.91 38.62 39.36
C GLY A 11 21.48 37.18 39.63
N ASP A 12 21.52 36.81 40.91
CA ASP A 12 21.03 35.56 41.48
C ASP A 12 19.55 35.32 41.14
N ARG A 13 19.21 34.11 40.65
CA ARG A 13 17.84 33.60 40.68
C ARG A 13 17.73 32.61 41.83
N GLU A 14 16.98 33.00 42.85
CA GLU A 14 16.57 32.15 43.97
C GLU A 14 15.81 30.90 43.48
N PRO A 15 15.88 29.78 44.22
CA PRO A 15 15.15 28.56 43.90
C PRO A 15 13.65 28.74 44.19
N GLU A 16 12.80 28.50 43.19
CA GLU A 16 11.34 28.39 43.35
C GLU A 16 11.01 27.38 44.48
N SER A 17 10.24 27.87 45.45
CA SER A 17 9.83 27.12 46.63
C SER A 17 8.91 25.95 46.30
N ALA A 18 8.99 24.88 47.10
CA ALA A 18 8.24 23.63 46.93
C ALA A 18 6.70 23.78 47.01
N GLU A 19 6.17 24.94 47.41
CA GLU A 19 4.73 25.17 47.57
C GLU A 19 3.99 25.40 46.23
N ASP A 20 4.64 25.98 45.20
CA ASP A 20 4.03 26.17 43.87
C ASP A 20 3.92 24.88 43.05
N SER A 21 4.70 23.86 43.42
CA SER A 21 4.59 22.52 42.82
C SER A 21 3.36 21.75 43.33
N ILE A 22 2.82 22.12 44.50
CA ILE A 22 1.65 21.47 45.11
C ILE A 22 0.35 22.10 44.60
N SER A 23 0.30 23.41 44.34
CA SER A 23 -0.87 24.10 43.79
C SER A 23 -1.18 23.71 42.32
N SER A 24 -0.15 23.37 41.53
CA SER A 24 -0.31 22.85 40.16
C SER A 24 -0.73 21.38 40.09
N LEU A 25 -0.56 20.62 41.19
CA LEU A 25 -1.06 19.25 41.33
C LEU A 25 -2.54 19.22 41.74
N GLU A 26 -3.00 20.16 42.59
CA GLU A 26 -4.40 20.24 43.02
C GLU A 26 -5.34 20.76 41.91
N SER A 27 -4.89 21.70 41.07
CA SER A 27 -5.70 22.20 39.95
C SER A 27 -5.95 21.16 38.84
N ASN A 28 -5.01 20.23 38.62
CA ASN A 28 -5.15 19.11 37.68
C ASN A 28 -6.19 18.06 38.11
N HIS A 29 -6.51 17.97 39.41
CA HIS A 29 -7.53 17.06 39.92
C HIS A 29 -8.96 17.55 39.65
N SER A 30 -9.17 18.88 39.58
CA SER A 30 -10.51 19.47 39.37
C SER A 30 -11.02 19.38 37.92
N MET A 31 -10.14 19.48 36.92
CA MET A 31 -10.52 19.40 35.50
C MET A 31 -10.79 17.97 35.01
N ALA A 32 -10.32 16.96 35.73
CA ALA A 32 -10.51 15.54 35.39
C ALA A 32 -11.96 15.03 35.63
N ALA A 33 -12.88 15.88 36.09
CA ALA A 33 -14.29 15.56 36.32
C ALA A 33 -15.22 16.00 35.17
N GLN A 34 -14.70 16.70 34.17
CA GLN A 34 -15.50 17.17 33.03
C GLN A 34 -15.56 16.10 31.93
N ASN A 35 -16.70 16.00 31.24
CA ASN A 35 -16.88 15.12 30.09
C ASN A 35 -15.99 15.59 28.92
N PRO A 36 -14.94 14.86 28.51
CA PRO A 36 -14.07 15.27 27.38
C PRO A 36 -14.78 15.50 26.04
N PHE A 37 -15.99 14.98 25.83
CA PHE A 37 -16.77 15.27 24.61
C PHE A 37 -17.51 16.63 24.65
N ALA A 38 -17.61 17.24 25.83
CA ALA A 38 -18.24 18.53 26.07
C ALA A 38 -17.27 19.51 26.78
N ALA A 39 -15.98 19.41 26.46
CA ALA A 39 -14.95 20.29 27.00
C ALA A 39 -15.18 21.75 26.57
N GLU A 40 -14.93 22.69 27.48
CA GLU A 40 -15.01 24.11 27.15
C GLU A 40 -13.95 24.50 26.10
N PRO A 41 -14.27 25.38 25.13
CA PRO A 41 -13.32 25.81 24.11
C PRO A 41 -12.05 26.41 24.73
N GLY A 42 -10.87 25.96 24.26
CA GLY A 42 -9.58 26.42 24.78
C GLY A 42 -9.16 25.83 26.13
N SER A 43 -9.95 24.92 26.70
CA SER A 43 -9.56 24.14 27.89
C SER A 43 -8.42 23.15 27.58
N THR A 44 -7.85 22.55 28.62
CA THR A 44 -6.80 21.51 28.46
C THR A 44 -7.32 20.23 27.81
N LEU A 45 -8.64 20.05 27.73
CA LEU A 45 -9.32 18.90 27.13
C LEU A 45 -9.78 19.17 25.68
N ASP A 46 -9.77 20.42 25.21
CA ASP A 46 -10.16 20.79 23.84
C ASP A 46 -9.00 20.52 22.86
N PRO A 47 -9.14 19.57 21.92
CA PRO A 47 -8.08 19.24 20.96
C PRO A 47 -7.81 20.33 19.92
N ASN A 48 -8.70 21.33 19.78
CA ASN A 48 -8.49 22.46 18.87
C ASN A 48 -7.82 23.66 19.56
N GLY A 49 -7.69 23.63 20.89
CA GLY A 49 -7.09 24.70 21.67
C GLY A 49 -5.56 24.59 21.76
N GLU A 50 -4.88 25.73 21.90
CA GLU A 50 -3.41 25.77 22.06
C GLU A 50 -2.92 25.16 23.38
N ARG A 51 -3.80 25.10 24.40
CA ARG A 51 -3.51 24.54 25.74
C ARG A 51 -3.83 23.05 25.86
N PHE A 52 -4.09 22.36 24.75
CA PHE A 52 -4.45 20.94 24.76
C PHE A 52 -3.37 20.09 25.44
N ASN A 53 -3.78 19.26 26.42
CA ASN A 53 -2.91 18.32 27.09
C ASN A 53 -3.40 16.89 26.88
N ALA A 54 -2.69 16.16 26.03
CA ALA A 54 -2.97 14.77 25.67
C ALA A 54 -3.06 13.83 26.90
N ARG A 55 -2.19 14.02 27.90
CA ARG A 55 -2.17 13.19 29.11
C ARG A 55 -3.40 13.45 29.99
N ALA A 56 -3.79 14.71 30.15
CA ALA A 56 -5.00 15.09 30.90
C ALA A 56 -6.26 14.53 30.22
N TRP A 57 -6.34 14.65 28.89
CA TRP A 57 -7.45 14.09 28.11
C TRP A 57 -7.54 12.56 28.22
N CYS A 58 -6.42 11.83 28.09
CA CYS A 58 -6.40 10.38 28.23
C CYS A 58 -6.87 9.92 29.62
N LYS A 59 -6.45 10.62 30.69
CA LYS A 59 -6.91 10.35 32.06
C LYS A 59 -8.41 10.59 32.22
N ALA A 60 -8.93 11.72 31.70
CA ALA A 60 -10.36 12.03 31.75
C ALA A 60 -11.20 10.99 31.00
N MET A 61 -10.74 10.55 29.83
CA MET A 61 -11.37 9.46 29.07
C MET A 61 -11.36 8.14 29.84
N LEU A 62 -10.21 7.70 30.36
CA LEU A 62 -10.11 6.45 31.12
C LEU A 62 -11.03 6.47 32.35
N ARG A 63 -11.10 7.61 33.05
CA ARG A 63 -12.00 7.81 34.18
C ARG A 63 -13.47 7.65 33.77
N MET A 64 -13.90 8.30 32.69
CA MET A 64 -15.27 8.14 32.18
C MET A 64 -15.60 6.68 31.82
N TYR A 65 -14.64 5.95 31.23
CA TYR A 65 -14.80 4.54 30.91
C TYR A 65 -14.83 3.63 32.14
N THR A 66 -14.19 4.02 33.24
CA THR A 66 -14.14 3.21 34.47
C THR A 66 -15.30 3.51 35.42
N GLU A 67 -15.84 4.73 35.40
CA GLU A 67 -17.02 5.12 36.19
C GLU A 67 -18.35 4.64 35.60
N ASP A 68 -18.44 4.48 34.27
CA ASP A 68 -19.65 4.01 33.61
C ASP A 68 -19.77 2.48 33.62
N SER A 69 -20.72 1.96 34.41
CA SER A 69 -21.01 0.52 34.51
C SER A 69 -21.40 -0.17 33.20
N GLN A 70 -21.88 0.57 32.18
CA GLN A 70 -22.20 0.03 30.85
C GLN A 70 -21.01 0.06 29.88
N ALA A 71 -19.91 0.71 30.26
CA ALA A 71 -18.71 0.74 29.46
C ALA A 71 -18.09 -0.66 29.34
N HIS A 72 -17.39 -0.88 28.24
CA HIS A 72 -16.66 -2.12 28.05
C HIS A 72 -15.43 -2.13 28.98
N PRO A 73 -15.11 -3.28 29.62
CA PRO A 73 -13.94 -3.34 30.49
C PRO A 73 -12.65 -3.15 29.69
N PRO A 74 -11.63 -2.49 30.29
CA PRO A 74 -10.35 -2.25 29.63
C PRO A 74 -9.71 -3.59 29.26
N ARG A 75 -9.00 -3.59 28.12
CA ARG A 75 -8.26 -4.76 27.65
C ARG A 75 -6.79 -4.44 27.64
N THR A 76 -6.03 -5.27 28.31
CA THR A 76 -4.58 -5.30 28.23
C THR A 76 -4.14 -6.57 27.54
N LEU A 77 -2.98 -6.56 26.91
CA LEU A 77 -2.42 -7.76 26.29
C LEU A 77 -0.91 -7.75 26.40
N GLY A 78 -0.36 -8.66 27.20
CA GLY A 78 1.06 -9.02 27.15
C GLY A 78 1.29 -10.23 26.24
N VAL A 79 2.54 -10.46 25.85
CA VAL A 79 2.94 -11.60 25.03
C VAL A 79 4.15 -12.31 25.63
N ALA A 80 4.02 -13.62 25.81
CA ALA A 80 5.12 -14.52 26.12
C ALA A 80 5.37 -15.45 24.93
N PHE A 81 6.63 -15.62 24.57
CA PHE A 81 7.05 -16.52 23.51
C PHE A 81 8.26 -17.36 23.95
N SER A 82 8.25 -18.64 23.62
CA SER A 82 9.37 -19.55 23.88
C SER A 82 9.58 -20.52 22.73
N ASN A 83 10.85 -20.86 22.47
CA ASN A 83 11.26 -21.68 21.33
C ASN A 83 10.67 -21.17 20.01
N LEU A 84 10.60 -19.84 19.84
CA LEU A 84 10.01 -19.23 18.65
C LEU A 84 10.93 -19.43 17.45
N ASN A 85 10.45 -20.22 16.49
CA ASN A 85 11.13 -20.61 15.27
C ASN A 85 10.25 -20.25 14.08
N VAL A 86 10.81 -19.52 13.13
CA VAL A 86 10.08 -19.04 11.95
C VAL A 86 10.87 -19.39 10.72
N HIS A 87 10.21 -19.96 9.71
CA HIS A 87 10.84 -20.40 8.49
C HIS A 87 10.04 -20.01 7.24
N GLY A 88 10.76 -19.72 6.17
CA GLY A 88 10.21 -19.53 4.83
C GLY A 88 10.53 -20.72 3.93
N PHE A 89 9.75 -20.87 2.86
CA PHE A 89 10.13 -21.72 1.73
C PHE A 89 10.59 -20.82 0.60
N GLY A 90 11.86 -20.92 0.24
CA GLY A 90 12.48 -20.06 -0.74
C GLY A 90 13.84 -20.61 -1.18
N SER A 91 14.34 -20.10 -2.30
CA SER A 91 15.76 -20.11 -2.62
C SER A 91 16.35 -18.78 -2.16
N ASP A 92 17.59 -18.78 -1.68
CA ASP A 92 18.32 -17.58 -1.23
C ASP A 92 18.41 -16.50 -2.34
N THR A 93 18.18 -16.91 -3.59
CA THR A 93 18.05 -16.05 -4.76
C THR A 93 16.83 -16.46 -5.57
N ASP A 94 16.02 -15.49 -6.00
CA ASP A 94 14.94 -15.70 -6.99
C ASP A 94 15.37 -15.16 -8.35
N PHE A 95 14.74 -15.63 -9.43
CA PHE A 95 15.07 -15.15 -10.77
C PHE A 95 13.95 -14.27 -11.34
N GLN A 96 14.34 -13.23 -12.07
CA GLN A 96 13.38 -12.38 -12.78
C GLN A 96 12.56 -13.21 -13.78
N LYS A 97 11.24 -13.05 -13.71
CA LYS A 97 10.32 -13.74 -14.63
C LYS A 97 10.29 -13.04 -15.98
N SER A 98 10.43 -13.80 -17.06
CA SER A 98 10.31 -13.34 -18.44
C SER A 98 9.24 -14.14 -19.19
N VAL A 99 8.81 -13.66 -20.36
CA VAL A 99 7.79 -14.31 -21.19
C VAL A 99 8.19 -15.76 -21.57
N GLY A 100 9.48 -16.00 -21.86
CA GLY A 100 9.99 -17.35 -22.14
C GLY A 100 10.07 -18.26 -20.91
N ASN A 101 10.20 -17.69 -19.71
CA ASN A 101 10.35 -18.47 -18.47
C ASN A 101 9.04 -19.11 -17.98
N VAL A 102 7.88 -18.75 -18.54
CA VAL A 102 6.57 -19.33 -18.18
C VAL A 102 6.53 -20.85 -18.43
N TRP A 103 7.14 -21.32 -19.52
CA TRP A 103 7.25 -22.76 -19.84
C TRP A 103 8.14 -23.52 -18.86
N LEU A 104 9.22 -22.90 -18.39
CA LEU A 104 10.12 -23.48 -17.38
C LEU A 104 9.50 -23.46 -15.98
N GLU A 105 8.66 -22.46 -15.67
CA GLU A 105 7.82 -22.51 -14.47
C GLU A 105 6.80 -23.62 -14.53
N ALA A 106 6.20 -23.92 -15.70
CA ALA A 106 5.31 -25.07 -15.85
C ALA A 106 6.03 -26.40 -15.54
N VAL A 107 7.28 -26.55 -16.00
CA VAL A 107 8.15 -27.69 -15.62
C VAL A 107 8.48 -27.67 -14.12
N GLY A 108 8.74 -26.50 -13.54
CA GLY A 108 8.95 -26.35 -12.09
C GLY A 108 7.71 -26.69 -11.26
N LEU A 109 6.53 -26.36 -11.75
CA LEU A 109 5.23 -26.65 -11.14
C LEU A 109 4.93 -28.16 -11.26
N ALA A 110 5.25 -28.77 -12.40
CA ALA A 110 5.21 -30.22 -12.60
C ALA A 110 6.19 -30.96 -11.67
N ARG A 111 7.42 -30.46 -11.47
CA ARG A 111 8.37 -31.03 -10.49
C ARG A 111 7.91 -30.90 -9.05
N ARG A 112 7.23 -29.80 -8.70
CA ARG A 112 6.61 -29.63 -7.36
C ARG A 112 5.45 -30.61 -7.16
N LEU A 113 4.64 -30.84 -8.19
CA LEU A 113 3.59 -31.86 -8.20
C LEU A 113 4.18 -33.28 -8.10
N MET A 114 5.36 -33.51 -8.68
CA MET A 114 6.15 -34.75 -8.54
C MET A 114 6.96 -34.85 -7.23
N GLY A 115 6.69 -33.99 -6.23
CA GLY A 115 7.20 -34.19 -4.86
C GLY A 115 8.54 -33.53 -4.51
N HIS A 116 9.12 -32.71 -5.38
CA HIS A 116 10.34 -31.97 -5.03
C HIS A 116 10.04 -30.85 -4.01
N ARG A 117 10.43 -31.06 -2.74
CA ARG A 117 10.23 -30.11 -1.64
C ARG A 117 11.17 -28.90 -1.79
N GLN A 118 10.62 -27.71 -1.57
CA GLN A 118 11.40 -26.47 -1.52
C GLN A 118 12.31 -26.46 -0.29
N ARG A 119 13.50 -25.85 -0.43
CA ARG A 119 14.45 -25.66 0.69
C ARG A 119 13.77 -24.81 1.78
N LYS A 120 13.82 -25.31 3.02
CA LYS A 120 13.42 -24.57 4.21
C LYS A 120 14.54 -23.60 4.57
N ILE A 121 14.22 -22.32 4.71
CA ILE A 121 15.14 -21.29 5.19
C ILE A 121 14.61 -20.85 6.56
N ASP A 122 15.37 -21.11 7.62
CA ASP A 122 15.02 -20.67 8.97
C ASP A 122 15.39 -19.19 9.12
N ILE A 123 14.38 -18.35 9.38
CA ILE A 123 14.49 -16.90 9.48
C ILE A 123 14.70 -16.46 10.93
N LEU A 124 13.97 -17.07 11.88
CA LEU A 124 14.14 -16.84 13.32
C LEU A 124 14.37 -18.17 14.02
N GLN A 125 15.30 -18.21 14.98
CA GLN A 125 15.75 -19.45 15.60
C GLN A 125 15.76 -19.36 17.12
N ASN A 126 14.86 -20.13 17.76
CA ASN A 126 14.78 -20.31 19.21
C ASN A 126 14.76 -19.00 20.01
N LEU A 127 13.89 -18.07 19.63
CA LEU A 127 13.71 -16.82 20.37
C LEU A 127 12.85 -17.09 21.62
N ASP A 128 13.28 -16.53 22.75
CA ASP A 128 12.57 -16.58 24.03
C ASP A 128 12.34 -15.16 24.56
N GLY A 129 11.16 -14.84 25.07
CA GLY A 129 10.89 -13.49 25.58
C GLY A 129 9.53 -13.32 26.24
N LEU A 130 9.44 -12.26 27.04
CA LEU A 130 8.24 -11.88 27.77
C LEU A 130 8.10 -10.36 27.77
N VAL A 131 6.98 -9.87 27.25
CA VAL A 131 6.57 -8.46 27.31
C VAL A 131 5.22 -8.40 28.01
N GLU A 132 5.16 -7.71 29.14
CA GLU A 132 3.95 -7.59 29.95
C GLU A 132 3.05 -6.46 29.43
N ALA A 133 1.82 -6.45 29.93
CA ALA A 133 0.88 -5.35 29.69
C ALA A 133 1.45 -4.03 30.21
N GLY A 134 1.45 -2.98 29.40
CA GLY A 134 2.01 -1.67 29.77
C GLY A 134 3.53 -1.54 29.52
N GLU A 135 4.21 -2.57 29.03
CA GLU A 135 5.63 -2.48 28.69
C GLU A 135 5.88 -2.14 27.21
N MET A 136 7.01 -1.49 26.95
CA MET A 136 7.55 -1.21 25.62
C MET A 136 8.81 -2.04 25.36
N LEU A 137 8.83 -2.75 24.21
CA LEU A 137 9.97 -3.50 23.70
C LEU A 137 10.57 -2.80 22.48
N VAL A 138 11.87 -2.49 22.51
CA VAL A 138 12.63 -2.12 21.30
C VAL A 138 13.31 -3.35 20.70
N VAL A 139 13.20 -3.51 19.39
CA VAL A 139 13.84 -4.59 18.62
C VAL A 139 14.95 -3.99 17.77
N LEU A 140 16.19 -4.36 18.06
CA LEU A 140 17.38 -3.85 17.40
C LEU A 140 18.04 -4.96 16.58
N GLY A 141 18.48 -4.61 15.38
CA GLY A 141 19.19 -5.49 14.48
C GLY A 141 19.31 -4.86 13.09
N PRO A 142 20.35 -5.22 12.32
CA PRO A 142 20.54 -4.70 10.98
C PRO A 142 19.43 -5.19 10.03
N PRO A 143 19.21 -4.54 8.88
CA PRO A 143 18.33 -5.07 7.84
C PRO A 143 18.66 -6.54 7.53
N GLY A 144 17.64 -7.37 7.32
CA GLY A 144 17.79 -8.82 7.14
C GLY A 144 18.00 -9.65 8.41
N SER A 145 18.20 -9.06 9.60
CA SER A 145 18.39 -9.80 10.87
C SER A 145 17.13 -10.49 11.40
N GLY A 146 15.95 -10.17 10.86
CA GLY A 146 14.66 -10.77 11.24
C GLY A 146 13.75 -9.88 12.11
N CYS A 147 14.09 -8.62 12.38
CA CYS A 147 13.26 -7.68 13.17
C CYS A 147 11.81 -7.58 12.66
N THR A 148 11.62 -7.31 11.37
CA THR A 148 10.30 -7.28 10.73
C THR A 148 9.56 -8.60 10.84
N THR A 149 10.25 -9.72 10.64
CA THR A 149 9.66 -11.07 10.76
C THR A 149 9.19 -11.34 12.19
N PHE A 150 9.95 -10.90 13.18
CA PHE A 150 9.57 -11.01 14.59
C PHE A 150 8.30 -10.19 14.88
N LEU A 151 8.26 -8.92 14.49
CA LEU A 151 7.09 -8.05 14.68
C LEU A 151 5.84 -8.62 13.99
N LYS A 152 5.95 -9.08 12.74
CA LYS A 152 4.86 -9.74 12.02
C LYS A 152 4.39 -11.01 12.74
N THR A 153 5.31 -11.80 13.27
CA THR A 153 4.99 -13.03 14.00
C THR A 153 4.22 -12.74 15.29
N ILE A 154 4.67 -11.75 16.07
CA ILE A 154 4.00 -11.33 17.30
C ILE A 154 2.61 -10.75 17.02
N ALA A 155 2.45 -9.97 15.94
CA ALA A 155 1.15 -9.45 15.51
C ALA A 155 0.21 -10.52 14.90
N GLY A 156 0.69 -11.75 14.66
CA GLY A 156 -0.09 -12.80 13.99
C GLY A 156 -0.19 -12.65 12.46
N GLU A 157 0.62 -11.76 11.86
CA GLU A 157 0.72 -11.56 10.41
C GLU A 157 1.72 -12.53 9.77
N THR A 158 1.44 -13.84 9.85
CA THR A 158 2.35 -14.87 9.31
C THR A 158 2.16 -15.12 7.81
N TYR A 159 1.62 -14.16 7.04
CA TYR A 159 1.41 -14.35 5.61
C TYR A 159 2.74 -14.22 4.85
N GLY A 160 3.26 -15.35 4.36
CA GLY A 160 4.52 -15.38 3.61
C GLY A 160 5.58 -16.32 4.20
N PHE A 161 5.44 -16.66 5.49
CA PHE A 161 6.32 -17.55 6.22
C PHE A 161 5.51 -18.44 7.17
N TYR A 162 6.16 -19.39 7.85
CA TYR A 162 5.51 -20.35 8.73
C TYR A 162 6.18 -20.32 10.09
N VAL A 163 5.36 -20.26 11.14
CA VAL A 163 5.81 -20.45 12.53
C VAL A 163 5.84 -21.94 12.80
N ASP A 164 6.92 -22.43 13.41
CA ASP A 164 7.05 -23.83 13.77
C ASP A 164 5.98 -24.24 14.80
N LYS A 165 5.52 -25.49 14.75
CA LYS A 165 4.54 -26.03 15.72
C LYS A 165 5.13 -26.13 17.12
N ASN A 166 6.45 -26.20 17.24
CA ASN A 166 7.16 -26.25 18.51
C ASN A 166 7.31 -24.87 19.17
N SER A 167 6.82 -23.81 18.53
CA SER A 167 6.86 -22.45 19.06
C SER A 167 5.64 -22.16 19.91
N ASP A 168 5.88 -21.81 21.17
CA ASP A 168 4.83 -21.49 22.13
C ASP A 168 4.62 -19.98 22.17
N LEU A 169 3.38 -19.55 21.93
CA LEU A 169 2.95 -18.16 21.94
C LEU A 169 1.70 -18.02 22.83
N ASN A 170 1.82 -17.23 23.88
CA ASN A 170 0.76 -16.99 24.86
C ASN A 170 0.50 -15.49 25.00
N TYR A 171 -0.72 -15.07 24.66
CA TYR A 171 -1.18 -13.69 24.73
C TYR A 171 -2.15 -13.52 25.91
N GLN A 172 -1.63 -13.57 27.15
CA GLN A 172 -2.45 -13.56 28.39
C GLN A 172 -3.60 -14.59 28.38
N GLY A 173 -3.32 -15.82 27.97
CA GLY A 173 -4.30 -16.93 27.93
C GLY A 173 -5.02 -17.06 26.57
N VAL A 174 -4.81 -16.12 25.65
CA VAL A 174 -5.28 -16.22 24.26
C VAL A 174 -4.21 -16.96 23.42
N SER A 175 -4.63 -17.95 22.64
CA SER A 175 -3.70 -18.67 21.75
C SER A 175 -3.38 -17.89 20.47
N ALA A 176 -2.21 -18.12 19.88
CA ALA A 176 -1.84 -17.51 18.59
C ALA A 176 -2.88 -17.72 17.48
N LYS A 177 -3.50 -18.91 17.41
CA LYS A 177 -4.55 -19.22 16.43
C LYS A 177 -5.80 -18.35 16.65
N GLN A 178 -6.21 -18.17 17.90
CA GLN A 178 -7.37 -17.33 18.24
C GLN A 178 -7.07 -15.85 17.99
N MET A 179 -5.84 -15.42 18.30
CA MET A 179 -5.36 -14.06 18.04
C MET A 179 -5.41 -13.72 16.55
N ALA A 180 -4.87 -14.59 15.69
CA ALA A 180 -4.86 -14.39 14.25
C ALA A 180 -6.24 -14.46 13.58
N SER A 181 -7.20 -15.20 14.17
CA SER A 181 -8.54 -15.36 13.59
C SER A 181 -9.59 -14.42 14.19
N ALA A 182 -9.94 -14.59 15.47
CA ALA A 182 -11.09 -13.94 16.10
C ALA A 182 -10.76 -12.55 16.62
N PHE A 183 -9.49 -12.28 16.89
CA PHE A 183 -9.03 -11.07 17.54
C PHE A 183 -7.95 -10.34 16.74
N ARG A 184 -7.94 -10.53 15.41
CA ARG A 184 -6.92 -9.96 14.51
C ARG A 184 -6.77 -8.45 14.67
N GLY A 185 -7.86 -7.73 14.94
CA GLY A 185 -7.83 -6.27 15.16
C GLY A 185 -7.30 -5.82 16.52
N GLU A 186 -6.87 -6.73 17.40
CA GLU A 186 -6.33 -6.42 18.73
C GLU A 186 -4.80 -6.52 18.79
N ALA A 187 -4.18 -7.05 17.74
CA ALA A 187 -2.73 -7.05 17.52
C ALA A 187 -2.47 -6.39 16.15
N ILE A 188 -2.00 -5.15 16.15
CA ILE A 188 -1.77 -4.40 14.90
C ILE A 188 -0.30 -4.41 14.52
N TYR A 189 -0.01 -4.52 13.22
CA TYR A 189 1.33 -4.34 12.67
C TYR A 189 1.33 -3.16 11.69
N THR A 190 2.11 -2.14 12.00
CA THR A 190 2.35 -1.00 11.12
C THR A 190 3.64 -1.23 10.35
N ALA A 191 3.50 -1.35 9.02
CA ALA A 191 4.63 -1.53 8.12
C ALA A 191 5.45 -0.24 7.97
N GLU A 192 6.68 -0.39 7.48
CA GLU A 192 7.58 0.72 7.19
C GLU A 192 7.02 1.66 6.11
N VAL A 193 6.39 1.11 5.07
CA VAL A 193 5.85 1.87 3.92
C VAL A 193 4.43 2.35 4.20
N ASP A 194 4.20 3.65 3.95
CA ASP A 194 2.91 4.30 4.11
C ASP A 194 2.02 4.10 2.87
N VAL A 195 0.83 3.51 3.06
CA VAL A 195 -0.11 3.26 1.96
C VAL A 195 -1.47 3.86 2.28
N HIS A 196 -1.87 4.89 1.53
CA HIS A 196 -3.12 5.65 1.74
C HIS A 196 -3.83 5.93 0.41
N PHE A 197 -5.11 6.32 0.48
CA PHE A 197 -5.80 6.86 -0.68
C PHE A 197 -5.27 8.28 -0.97
N PRO A 198 -4.56 8.52 -2.09
CA PRO A 198 -3.83 9.77 -2.28
C PRO A 198 -4.74 10.99 -2.43
N LYS A 199 -5.97 10.79 -2.93
CA LYS A 199 -6.94 11.87 -3.20
C LYS A 199 -7.95 12.08 -2.06
N LEU A 200 -7.74 11.43 -0.91
CA LEU A 200 -8.55 11.65 0.28
C LEU A 200 -7.84 12.65 1.21
N THR A 201 -8.61 13.43 1.97
CA THR A 201 -8.04 14.35 2.97
C THR A 201 -7.52 13.58 4.18
N VAL A 202 -6.56 14.15 4.91
CA VAL A 202 -6.08 13.59 6.19
C VAL A 202 -7.25 13.42 7.16
N GLY A 203 -8.10 14.43 7.28
CA GLY A 203 -9.25 14.42 8.18
C GLY A 203 -10.27 13.32 7.84
N ASP A 204 -10.60 13.12 6.56
CA ASP A 204 -11.52 12.05 6.13
C ASP A 204 -10.91 10.65 6.31
N THR A 205 -9.58 10.51 6.11
CA THR A 205 -8.85 9.24 6.31
C THR A 205 -8.89 8.80 7.77
N LEU A 206 -8.54 9.71 8.68
CA LEU A 206 -8.55 9.44 10.12
C LEU A 206 -9.97 9.30 10.67
N TYR A 207 -10.94 10.08 10.18
CA TYR A 207 -12.35 9.91 10.52
C TYR A 207 -12.88 8.52 10.16
N PHE A 208 -12.48 7.99 9.00
CA PHE A 208 -12.84 6.63 8.58
C PHE A 208 -12.33 5.58 9.58
N ALA A 209 -11.06 5.65 9.96
CA ALA A 209 -10.46 4.73 10.92
C ALA A 209 -11.14 4.82 12.30
N ALA A 210 -11.35 6.04 12.80
CA ALA A 210 -12.04 6.28 14.08
C ALA A 210 -13.46 5.69 14.09
N ARG A 211 -14.22 5.88 13.00
CA ARG A 211 -15.59 5.36 12.87
C ARG A 211 -15.64 3.85 12.68
N ALA A 212 -14.63 3.24 12.05
CA ALA A 212 -14.54 1.79 11.86
C ALA A 212 -14.32 1.03 13.18
N ARG A 213 -13.65 1.66 14.16
CA ARG A 213 -13.30 1.07 15.45
C ARG A 213 -14.12 1.61 16.62
N ALA A 214 -15.08 2.48 16.35
CA ALA A 214 -15.92 3.05 17.38
C ALA A 214 -16.77 1.97 18.09
N PRO A 215 -16.80 1.97 19.44
CA PRO A 215 -17.54 0.98 20.19
C PRO A 215 -19.05 1.18 20.03
N ARG A 216 -19.81 0.11 20.23
CA ARG A 216 -21.27 0.15 20.16
C ARG A 216 -21.90 1.12 21.18
N TYR A 217 -21.37 1.14 22.39
CA TYR A 217 -21.78 2.05 23.47
C TYR A 217 -20.62 2.99 23.75
N ILE A 218 -20.91 4.29 23.76
CA ILE A 218 -19.93 5.35 24.01
C ILE A 218 -20.35 6.01 25.33
N PRO A 219 -19.52 5.91 26.38
CA PRO A 219 -19.77 6.60 27.65
C PRO A 219 -19.91 8.11 27.46
N GLY A 220 -20.67 8.78 28.34
CA GLY A 220 -20.87 10.22 28.29
C GLY A 220 -21.90 10.72 27.27
N GLY A 221 -22.72 9.83 26.70
CA GLY A 221 -23.88 10.17 25.87
C GLY A 221 -23.57 10.69 24.46
N ALA A 222 -22.30 10.64 24.03
CA ALA A 222 -21.89 11.14 22.73
C ALA A 222 -22.40 10.25 21.57
N THR A 223 -22.79 10.88 20.46
CA THR A 223 -23.13 10.16 19.22
C THR A 223 -21.88 9.54 18.59
N MET A 224 -22.07 8.49 17.78
CA MET A 224 -20.99 7.84 17.03
C MET A 224 -20.18 8.81 16.17
N SER A 225 -20.86 9.78 15.55
CA SER A 225 -20.23 10.84 14.74
C SER A 225 -19.42 11.82 15.59
N GLN A 226 -19.92 12.19 16.77
CA GLN A 226 -19.19 13.06 17.70
C GLN A 226 -17.94 12.34 18.22
N TYR A 227 -18.07 11.08 18.66
CA TYR A 227 -16.94 10.26 19.08
C TYR A 227 -15.87 10.16 18.00
N ALA A 228 -16.23 9.76 16.78
CA ALA A 228 -15.25 9.61 15.70
C ALA A 228 -14.59 10.94 15.30
N THR A 229 -15.34 12.04 15.36
CA THR A 229 -14.81 13.39 15.11
C THR A 229 -13.85 13.83 16.19
N HIS A 230 -14.21 13.63 17.46
CA HIS A 230 -13.40 14.00 18.61
C HIS A 230 -12.11 13.19 18.67
N MET A 231 -12.21 11.87 18.54
CA MET A 231 -11.04 10.98 18.52
C MET A 231 -10.08 11.33 17.38
N ARG A 232 -10.60 11.67 16.19
CA ARG A 232 -9.79 12.16 15.09
C ARG A 232 -9.03 13.42 15.50
N ASP A 233 -9.73 14.44 15.99
CA ASP A 233 -9.13 15.74 16.29
C ASP A 233 -8.10 15.65 17.43
N VAL A 234 -8.38 14.86 18.46
CA VAL A 234 -7.43 14.54 19.56
C VAL A 234 -6.16 13.87 19.04
N ILE A 235 -6.29 12.82 18.23
CA ILE A 235 -5.13 12.11 17.69
C ILE A 235 -4.34 13.01 16.73
N MET A 236 -5.02 13.84 15.94
CA MET A 236 -4.35 14.83 15.08
C MET A 236 -3.56 15.85 15.89
N ALA A 237 -4.08 16.28 17.04
CA ALA A 237 -3.38 17.18 17.96
C ALA A 237 -2.17 16.50 18.61
N MET A 238 -2.33 15.26 19.10
CA MET A 238 -1.23 14.48 19.70
C MET A 238 -0.03 14.32 18.75
N PHE A 239 -0.28 14.13 17.45
CA PHE A 239 0.79 13.98 16.46
C PHE A 239 1.17 15.30 15.77
N GLY A 240 0.62 16.44 16.19
CA GLY A 240 0.95 17.76 15.63
C GLY A 240 0.66 17.88 14.13
N ILE A 241 -0.46 17.31 13.69
CA ILE A 241 -0.92 17.32 12.28
C ILE A 241 -2.29 17.99 12.09
N SER A 242 -2.83 18.67 13.11
CA SER A 242 -4.13 19.34 13.07
C SER A 242 -4.28 20.34 11.92
N HIS A 243 -3.22 21.06 11.55
CA HIS A 243 -3.21 21.99 10.40
C HIS A 243 -3.41 21.30 9.05
N THR A 244 -3.14 20.00 8.94
CA THR A 244 -3.26 19.23 7.69
C THR A 244 -4.65 18.63 7.47
N LYS A 245 -5.61 18.86 8.37
CA LYS A 245 -6.96 18.27 8.36
C LYS A 245 -7.65 18.27 7.00
N ASN A 246 -7.59 19.39 6.29
CA ASN A 246 -8.26 19.59 5.01
C ASN A 246 -7.33 19.37 3.80
N THR A 247 -6.07 18.98 4.04
CA THR A 247 -5.09 18.71 2.99
C THR A 247 -5.19 17.26 2.53
N ILE A 248 -5.02 17.00 1.23
CA ILE A 248 -4.97 15.63 0.70
C ILE A 248 -3.70 14.91 1.15
N VAL A 249 -3.78 13.60 1.39
CA VAL A 249 -2.63 12.80 1.83
C VAL A 249 -1.55 12.75 0.75
N GLY A 250 -1.94 12.58 -0.52
CA GLY A 250 -1.03 12.45 -1.64
C GLY A 250 -0.28 11.10 -1.69
N ASN A 251 0.59 10.96 -2.68
CA ASN A 251 1.55 9.87 -2.86
C ASN A 251 2.76 10.38 -3.67
N GLU A 252 3.54 9.47 -4.25
CA GLU A 252 4.75 9.78 -5.03
C GLU A 252 4.46 10.59 -6.30
N PHE A 253 3.25 10.43 -6.85
CA PHE A 253 2.82 11.09 -8.10
C PHE A 253 1.90 12.29 -7.85
N ILE A 254 1.17 12.30 -6.74
CA ILE A 254 0.19 13.31 -6.37
C ILE A 254 0.71 14.02 -5.13
N ARG A 255 1.12 15.28 -5.30
CA ARG A 255 1.56 16.11 -4.18
C ARG A 255 0.45 16.25 -3.14
N GLY A 256 0.78 15.97 -1.88
CA GLY A 256 -0.10 16.12 -0.73
C GLY A 256 0.66 16.68 0.48
N VAL A 257 0.42 16.11 1.65
CA VAL A 257 1.21 16.41 2.85
C VAL A 257 2.68 15.99 2.67
N SER A 258 3.59 16.56 3.46
CA SER A 258 5.01 16.19 3.42
C SER A 258 5.23 14.71 3.79
N GLY A 259 6.38 14.13 3.41
CA GLY A 259 6.68 12.73 3.72
C GLY A 259 6.61 12.41 5.22
N GLY A 260 7.18 13.28 6.07
CA GLY A 260 7.11 13.13 7.53
C GLY A 260 5.70 13.33 8.09
N GLU A 261 4.89 14.24 7.55
CA GLU A 261 3.47 14.34 7.91
C GLU A 261 2.68 13.10 7.47
N ARG A 262 2.93 12.56 6.28
CA ARG A 262 2.29 11.33 5.80
C ARG A 262 2.61 10.14 6.72
N LYS A 263 3.85 10.04 7.20
CA LYS A 263 4.24 9.03 8.20
C LYS A 263 3.45 9.19 9.50
N ARG A 264 3.30 10.43 9.98
CA ARG A 264 2.46 10.74 11.16
C ARG A 264 0.99 10.40 10.92
N VAL A 265 0.45 10.56 9.70
CA VAL A 265 -0.91 10.13 9.36
C VAL A 265 -1.06 8.61 9.44
N SER A 266 -0.08 7.84 8.98
CA SER A 266 -0.09 6.37 9.15
C SER A 266 -0.06 5.95 10.62
N ILE A 267 0.76 6.63 11.42
CA ILE A 267 0.85 6.37 12.87
C ILE A 267 -0.48 6.71 13.55
N ALA A 268 -1.06 7.88 13.24
CA ALA A 268 -2.35 8.31 13.76
C ALA A 268 -3.48 7.33 13.42
N GLU A 269 -3.52 6.83 12.19
CA GLU A 269 -4.50 5.83 11.74
C GLU A 269 -4.38 4.51 12.53
N ALA A 270 -3.15 4.06 12.79
CA ALA A 270 -2.89 2.87 13.60
C ALA A 270 -3.30 3.09 15.07
N CYS A 271 -2.94 4.22 15.67
CA CYS A 271 -3.34 4.57 17.05
C CYS A 271 -4.86 4.66 17.23
N LEU A 272 -5.60 5.14 16.23
CA LEU A 272 -7.07 5.16 16.25
C LEU A 272 -7.71 3.77 16.34
N SER A 273 -6.96 2.70 16.05
CA SER A 273 -7.43 1.33 16.22
C SER A 273 -7.53 0.90 17.68
N MET A 274 -6.84 1.61 18.59
CA MET A 274 -6.81 1.37 20.05
C MET A 274 -6.52 -0.09 20.38
N ALA A 275 -5.58 -0.70 19.66
CA ALA A 275 -5.21 -2.08 19.85
C ALA A 275 -4.34 -2.24 21.12
N PRO A 276 -4.59 -3.25 21.97
CA PRO A 276 -3.81 -3.49 23.17
C PRO A 276 -2.39 -3.98 22.88
N LEU A 277 -2.15 -4.67 21.74
CA LEU A 277 -0.81 -5.01 21.28
C LEU A 277 -0.52 -4.31 19.95
N GLN A 278 0.60 -3.59 19.92
CA GLN A 278 0.99 -2.77 18.78
C GLN A 278 2.41 -3.10 18.35
N CYS A 279 2.59 -3.42 17.08
CA CYS A 279 3.89 -3.70 16.47
C CYS A 279 4.21 -2.62 15.44
N TRP A 280 5.30 -1.88 15.65
CA TRP A 280 5.70 -0.73 14.86
C TRP A 280 7.00 -1.04 14.14
N ASP A 281 6.95 -1.18 12.81
CA ASP A 281 8.12 -1.52 12.02
C ASP A 281 8.80 -0.27 11.46
N ASN A 282 9.98 0.05 11.98
CA ASN A 282 10.82 1.18 11.61
C ASN A 282 10.03 2.49 11.41
N SER A 283 9.08 2.75 12.31
CA SER A 283 8.09 3.82 12.14
C SER A 283 8.65 5.23 12.36
N THR A 284 9.89 5.33 12.83
CA THR A 284 10.64 6.59 12.95
C THR A 284 11.34 7.00 11.66
N ARG A 285 11.48 6.10 10.67
CA ARG A 285 12.06 6.45 9.36
C ARG A 285 11.19 7.49 8.65
N GLY A 286 11.82 8.57 8.22
CA GLY A 286 11.13 9.71 7.59
C GLY A 286 10.62 10.76 8.58
N LEU A 287 10.81 10.56 9.89
CA LEU A 287 10.64 11.59 10.90
C LEU A 287 12.00 12.24 11.23
N ASP A 288 11.97 13.52 11.57
CA ASP A 288 13.09 14.21 12.22
C ASP A 288 13.22 13.79 13.68
N SER A 289 14.41 13.96 14.26
CA SER A 289 14.75 13.42 15.59
C SER A 289 13.80 13.85 16.70
N ALA A 290 13.31 15.10 16.66
CA ALA A 290 12.36 15.61 17.64
C ALA A 290 11.01 14.88 17.56
N ASN A 291 10.45 14.70 16.36
CA ASN A 291 9.18 13.99 16.17
C ASN A 291 9.32 12.48 16.42
N ALA A 292 10.49 11.88 16.15
CA ALA A 292 10.75 10.49 16.50
C ALA A 292 10.74 10.25 18.02
N ILE A 293 11.30 11.18 18.81
CA ILE A 293 11.24 11.15 20.27
C ILE A 293 9.79 11.35 20.75
N GLU A 294 9.07 12.32 20.18
CA GLU A 294 7.67 12.59 20.54
C GLU A 294 6.75 11.40 20.26
N PHE A 295 7.01 10.66 19.17
CA PHE A 295 6.35 9.40 18.88
C PHE A 295 6.58 8.36 19.99
N CYS A 296 7.84 8.15 20.40
CA CYS A 296 8.16 7.20 21.48
C CYS A 296 7.50 7.62 22.81
N LYS A 297 7.49 8.91 23.14
CA LYS A 297 6.78 9.46 24.31
C LYS A 297 5.26 9.25 24.24
N THR A 298 4.68 9.38 23.05
CA THR A 298 3.25 9.13 22.83
C THR A 298 2.92 7.66 23.06
N LEU A 299 3.76 6.73 22.58
CA LEU A 299 3.60 5.31 22.88
C LEU A 299 3.74 5.04 24.39
N ARG A 300 4.74 5.63 25.06
CA ARG A 300 4.93 5.52 26.51
C ARG A 300 3.69 5.98 27.29
N MET A 301 3.08 7.09 26.86
CA MET A 301 1.82 7.57 27.44
C MET A 301 0.68 6.55 27.24
N GLN A 302 0.57 5.96 26.05
CA GLN A 302 -0.45 4.94 25.78
C GLN A 302 -0.24 3.67 26.63
N THR A 303 1.00 3.22 26.79
CA THR A 303 1.32 2.06 27.60
C THR A 303 1.11 2.33 29.10
N ASP A 304 1.44 3.54 29.59
CA ASP A 304 1.22 3.94 31.00
C ASP A 304 -0.25 4.07 31.37
N ILE A 305 -1.07 4.69 30.50
CA ILE A 305 -2.46 5.03 30.82
C ILE A 305 -3.41 3.91 30.40
N ASN A 306 -3.26 3.38 29.19
CA ASN A 306 -4.20 2.39 28.64
C ASN A 306 -3.74 0.94 28.88
N GLY A 307 -2.54 0.73 29.42
CA GLY A 307 -1.97 -0.62 29.60
C GLY A 307 -1.68 -1.35 28.28
N ALA A 308 -1.48 -0.59 27.20
CA ALA A 308 -1.08 -1.14 25.90
C ALA A 308 0.35 -1.69 25.96
N THR A 309 0.66 -2.64 25.09
CA THR A 309 1.99 -3.20 24.91
C THR A 309 2.48 -2.84 23.50
N ALA A 310 3.68 -2.27 23.42
CA ALA A 310 4.24 -1.82 22.15
C ALA A 310 5.59 -2.50 21.87
N CYS A 311 5.70 -3.13 20.69
CA CYS A 311 6.95 -3.66 20.16
C CYS A 311 7.37 -2.78 18.97
N VAL A 312 8.55 -2.16 19.04
CA VAL A 312 9.02 -1.19 18.03
C VAL A 312 10.37 -1.64 17.49
N SER A 313 10.52 -1.77 16.18
CA SER A 313 11.85 -1.89 15.56
C SER A 313 12.41 -0.50 15.24
N LEU A 314 13.67 -0.27 15.57
CA LEU A 314 14.39 0.97 15.28
C LEU A 314 15.76 0.62 14.71
N TYR A 315 16.10 1.13 13.52
CA TYR A 315 17.47 0.99 12.97
C TYR A 315 18.44 2.00 13.58
N GLN A 316 17.94 3.20 13.87
CA GLN A 316 18.68 4.27 14.51
C GLN A 316 17.79 4.87 15.59
N ALA A 317 18.27 4.87 16.83
CA ALA A 317 17.51 5.33 17.97
C ALA A 317 18.33 6.37 18.74
N PRO A 318 17.90 7.64 18.77
CA PRO A 318 18.46 8.62 19.70
C PRO A 318 18.36 8.10 21.15
N GLN A 319 19.33 8.43 21.99
CA GLN A 319 19.34 7.97 23.39
C GLN A 319 18.02 8.31 24.12
N ALA A 320 17.51 9.53 23.95
CA ALA A 320 16.25 9.97 24.55
C ALA A 320 15.03 9.13 24.13
N ALA A 321 15.06 8.51 22.96
CA ALA A 321 14.03 7.57 22.52
C ALA A 321 14.26 6.17 23.12
N TYR A 322 15.51 5.70 23.15
CA TYR A 322 15.90 4.42 23.77
C TYR A 322 15.51 4.36 25.26
N ASP A 323 15.69 5.47 25.99
CA ASP A 323 15.38 5.58 27.42
C ASP A 323 13.86 5.46 27.72
N GLN A 324 12.99 5.55 26.71
CA GLN A 324 11.54 5.34 26.90
C GLN A 324 11.14 3.85 26.95
N PHE A 325 12.04 2.95 26.54
CA PHE A 325 11.75 1.52 26.43
C PHE A 325 12.10 0.76 27.71
N ASP A 326 11.24 -0.19 28.09
CA ASP A 326 11.45 -1.05 29.26
C ASP A 326 12.42 -2.19 28.94
N LYS A 327 12.29 -2.76 27.75
CA LYS A 327 13.03 -3.95 27.31
C LYS A 327 13.62 -3.79 25.91
N VAL A 328 14.71 -4.49 25.64
CA VAL A 328 15.36 -4.59 24.33
C VAL A 328 15.57 -6.04 23.91
N LEU A 329 15.29 -6.33 22.64
CA LEU A 329 15.62 -7.56 21.93
C LEU A 329 16.68 -7.24 20.88
N VAL A 330 17.84 -7.90 20.93
CA VAL A 330 18.89 -7.74 19.91
C VAL A 330 18.95 -9.00 19.04
N LEU A 331 18.78 -8.82 17.73
CA LEU A 331 18.78 -9.89 16.73
C LEU A 331 20.02 -9.82 15.84
N TYR A 332 20.65 -10.98 15.61
CA TYR A 332 21.77 -11.14 14.71
C TYR A 332 21.56 -12.36 13.81
N GLU A 333 21.35 -12.14 12.50
CA GLU A 333 21.07 -13.20 11.51
C GLU A 333 20.02 -14.22 11.99
N GLY A 334 18.88 -13.73 12.49
CA GLY A 334 17.78 -14.57 12.97
C GLY A 334 17.95 -15.16 14.37
N ARG A 335 19.08 -14.90 15.03
CA ARG A 335 19.38 -15.40 16.39
C ARG A 335 19.23 -14.30 17.42
N GLN A 336 18.70 -14.68 18.58
CA GLN A 336 18.65 -13.82 19.75
C GLN A 336 20.01 -13.80 20.46
N ILE A 337 20.62 -12.61 20.54
CA ILE A 337 21.90 -12.43 21.25
C ILE A 337 21.73 -11.76 22.62
N TYR A 338 20.60 -11.08 22.85
CA TYR A 338 20.21 -10.53 24.14
C TYR A 338 18.70 -10.26 24.19
N PHE A 339 18.07 -10.47 25.35
CA PHE A 339 16.72 -10.01 25.67
C PHE A 339 16.60 -9.65 27.14
N GLY A 340 16.19 -8.42 27.45
CA GLY A 340 16.04 -8.01 28.84
C GLY A 340 15.78 -6.53 28.99
N ARG A 341 15.99 -6.00 30.20
CA ARG A 341 15.86 -4.57 30.48
C ARG A 341 16.89 -3.75 29.69
N THR A 342 16.47 -2.58 29.22
CA THR A 342 17.32 -1.63 28.46
C THR A 342 18.55 -1.21 29.25
N ALA A 343 18.39 -0.89 30.54
CA ALA A 343 19.47 -0.47 31.45
C ALA A 343 20.55 -1.55 31.68
N ALA A 344 20.21 -2.84 31.54
CA ALA A 344 21.15 -3.95 31.75
C ALA A 344 21.87 -4.36 30.45
N ALA A 345 21.35 -3.97 29.28
CA ALA A 345 21.81 -4.45 27.98
C ALA A 345 23.26 -4.05 27.68
N LYS A 346 23.61 -2.78 27.91
CA LYS A 346 24.99 -2.30 27.72
C LYS A 346 25.97 -3.06 28.59
N LYS A 347 25.64 -3.21 29.88
CA LYS A 347 26.48 -3.89 30.87
C LYS A 347 26.78 -5.33 30.46
N TYR A 348 25.79 -6.07 29.95
CA TYR A 348 25.97 -7.44 29.48
C TYR A 348 27.09 -7.59 28.43
N PHE A 349 27.17 -6.68 27.45
CA PHE A 349 28.22 -6.73 26.43
C PHE A 349 29.57 -6.17 26.93
N LEU A 350 29.56 -5.20 27.85
CA LEU A 350 30.79 -4.72 28.51
C LEU A 350 31.44 -5.82 29.37
N ASP A 351 30.64 -6.53 30.15
CA ASP A 351 31.08 -7.65 30.99
C ASP A 351 31.60 -8.82 30.15
N MET A 352 31.17 -8.94 28.89
CA MET A 352 31.67 -9.91 27.92
C MET A 352 33.06 -9.54 27.35
N GLY A 353 33.46 -8.27 27.41
CA GLY A 353 34.76 -7.78 26.93
C GLY A 353 34.70 -6.82 25.73
N PHE A 354 33.53 -6.30 25.38
CA PHE A 354 33.40 -5.24 24.35
C PHE A 354 33.54 -3.84 24.95
N ILE A 355 33.97 -2.87 24.14
CA ILE A 355 34.07 -1.46 24.53
C ILE A 355 33.00 -0.64 23.81
N CYS A 356 32.26 0.16 24.57
CA CYS A 356 31.38 1.18 24.02
C CYS A 356 32.15 2.50 23.85
N PRO A 357 32.25 3.07 22.64
CA PRO A 357 32.83 4.40 22.40
C PRO A 357 32.08 5.53 23.14
N ASP A 358 32.80 6.59 23.54
CA ASP A 358 32.33 7.65 24.45
C ASP A 358 31.16 8.52 23.93
N ARG A 359 30.81 8.44 22.65
CA ARG A 359 29.72 9.24 22.02
C ARG A 359 28.67 8.41 21.29
N GLN A 360 28.74 7.09 21.42
CA GLN A 360 27.78 6.19 20.80
C GLN A 360 26.57 6.02 21.73
N THR A 361 25.36 6.05 21.16
CA THR A 361 24.15 5.74 21.93
C THR A 361 24.15 4.26 22.33
N ASP A 362 23.42 3.91 23.38
CA ASP A 362 23.33 2.51 23.81
C ASP A 362 22.71 1.64 22.70
N ALA A 363 21.70 2.15 21.99
CA ALA A 363 21.07 1.44 20.88
C ALA A 363 22.04 1.18 19.72
N ASP A 364 22.86 2.18 19.36
CA ASP A 364 23.87 2.02 18.31
C ASP A 364 24.97 1.04 18.75
N PHE A 365 25.38 1.08 20.02
CA PHE A 365 26.35 0.12 20.58
C PHE A 365 25.81 -1.31 20.55
N LEU A 366 24.54 -1.53 20.91
CA LEU A 366 23.92 -2.85 20.84
C LEU A 366 23.81 -3.35 19.40
N THR A 367 23.54 -2.45 18.45
CA THR A 367 23.44 -2.80 17.03
C THR A 367 24.82 -3.08 16.43
N SER A 368 25.87 -2.35 16.84
CA SER A 368 27.24 -2.61 16.38
C SER A 368 27.74 -4.00 16.79
N MET A 369 27.21 -4.59 17.87
CA MET A 369 27.47 -5.99 18.23
C MET A 369 27.02 -6.99 17.17
N THR A 370 26.23 -6.59 16.18
CA THR A 370 25.83 -7.43 15.03
C THR A 370 26.76 -7.29 13.82
N SER A 371 27.62 -6.27 13.77
CA SER A 371 28.54 -6.02 12.66
C SER A 371 30.00 -6.32 13.05
N PRO A 372 30.69 -7.28 12.40
CA PRO A 372 32.09 -7.57 12.71
C PRO A 372 33.04 -6.38 12.53
N LEU A 373 32.72 -5.44 11.65
CA LEU A 373 33.56 -4.27 11.32
C LEU A 373 33.49 -3.17 12.39
N GLU A 374 32.40 -3.08 13.13
CA GLU A 374 32.15 -1.99 14.08
C GLU A 374 32.47 -2.36 15.53
N ARG A 375 32.63 -3.66 15.83
CA ARG A 375 32.91 -4.13 17.19
C ARG A 375 34.33 -3.75 17.61
N VAL A 376 34.44 -3.14 18.78
CA VAL A 376 35.73 -2.87 19.44
C VAL A 376 35.87 -3.80 20.65
N VAL A 377 36.85 -4.69 20.58
CA VAL A 377 37.16 -5.63 21.66
C VAL A 377 38.17 -5.00 22.62
N ARG A 378 37.99 -5.24 23.93
CA ARG A 378 38.95 -4.79 24.94
C ARG A 378 40.29 -5.50 24.76
N PRO A 379 41.43 -4.78 24.81
CA PRO A 379 42.75 -5.40 24.76
C PRO A 379 42.87 -6.53 25.80
N GLY A 380 43.28 -7.73 25.37
CA GLY A 380 43.40 -8.92 26.22
C GLY A 380 42.14 -9.82 26.31
N TYR A 381 41.01 -9.41 25.74
CA TYR A 381 39.76 -10.20 25.70
C TYR A 381 39.48 -10.84 24.32
N GLU A 382 40.42 -10.73 23.37
CA GLU A 382 40.27 -11.14 21.96
C GLU A 382 39.96 -12.63 21.74
N ASN A 383 40.36 -13.49 22.69
CA ASN A 383 40.11 -14.94 22.65
C ASN A 383 38.86 -15.37 23.45
N HIS A 384 38.26 -14.45 24.21
CA HIS A 384 37.11 -14.74 25.08
C HIS A 384 35.77 -14.28 24.49
N VAL A 385 35.80 -13.31 23.56
CA VAL A 385 34.60 -12.74 22.93
C VAL A 385 34.07 -13.63 21.79
N PRO A 386 32.74 -13.75 21.65
CA PRO A 386 32.13 -14.46 20.53
C PRO A 386 32.34 -13.68 19.22
N ARG A 387 32.58 -14.41 18.13
CA ARG A 387 32.82 -13.84 16.79
C ARG A 387 31.65 -14.10 15.85
N THR A 388 31.08 -15.30 15.92
CA THR A 388 29.98 -15.73 15.03
C THR A 388 28.60 -15.53 15.67
N PRO A 389 27.53 -15.37 14.86
CA PRO A 389 26.16 -15.28 15.38
C PRO A 389 25.77 -16.45 16.29
N ASP A 390 26.20 -17.67 15.95
CA ASP A 390 25.96 -18.88 16.72
C ASP A 390 26.64 -18.85 18.10
N GLU A 391 27.88 -18.34 18.18
CA GLU A 391 28.59 -18.18 19.45
C GLU A 391 27.92 -17.16 20.36
N PHE A 392 27.46 -16.03 19.83
CA PHE A 392 26.70 -15.04 20.60
C PHE A 392 25.40 -15.66 21.15
N ALA A 393 24.68 -16.41 20.32
CA ALA A 393 23.46 -17.09 20.74
C ALA A 393 23.75 -18.18 21.80
N ALA A 394 24.85 -18.92 21.67
CA ALA A 394 25.27 -19.90 22.67
C ALA A 394 25.62 -19.25 24.02
N ARG A 395 26.32 -18.11 23.99
CA ARG A 395 26.62 -17.31 25.19
C ARG A 395 25.35 -16.79 25.86
N TRP A 396 24.41 -16.25 25.08
CA TRP A 396 23.10 -15.85 25.59
C TRP A 396 22.34 -17.05 26.19
N LYS A 397 22.40 -18.22 25.54
CA LYS A 397 21.72 -19.42 26.03
C LYS A 397 22.24 -19.90 27.38
N ALA A 398 23.53 -19.72 27.64
CA ALA A 398 24.22 -20.09 28.88
C ALA A 398 24.16 -19.01 29.98
N SER A 399 23.62 -17.82 29.69
CA SER A 399 23.64 -16.68 30.60
C SER A 399 22.66 -16.84 31.78
N ALA A 400 22.98 -16.19 32.91
CA ALA A 400 22.10 -16.18 34.08
C ALA A 400 20.82 -15.38 33.83
N GLU A 401 20.92 -14.34 33.00
CA GLU A 401 19.84 -13.46 32.55
C GLU A 401 18.78 -14.26 31.79
N ARG A 402 19.18 -15.14 30.88
CA ARG A 402 18.24 -16.01 30.16
C ARG A 402 17.60 -17.04 31.09
N ALA A 403 18.36 -17.62 32.02
CA ALA A 403 17.80 -18.55 33.01
C ALA A 403 16.71 -17.87 33.88
N GLN A 404 16.89 -16.59 34.20
CA GLN A 404 15.86 -15.79 34.86
C GLN A 404 14.65 -15.51 33.94
N LEU A 405 14.89 -15.15 32.69
CA LEU A 405 13.82 -14.96 31.69
C LEU A 405 12.93 -16.21 31.56
N MET A 406 13.52 -17.40 31.48
CA MET A 406 12.77 -18.66 31.38
C MET A 406 11.92 -18.94 32.62
N ARG A 407 12.39 -18.55 33.82
CA ARG A 407 11.58 -18.63 35.04
C ARG A 407 10.39 -17.67 34.98
N ASN A 408 10.59 -16.46 34.50
CA ASN A 408 9.52 -15.47 34.33
C ASN A 408 8.48 -15.92 33.29
N ILE A 409 8.90 -16.49 32.16
CA ILE A 409 8.00 -17.05 31.14
C ILE A 409 7.17 -18.20 31.73
N LYS A 410 7.78 -19.11 32.49
CA LYS A 410 7.05 -20.20 33.17
C LYS A 410 6.02 -19.66 34.16
N ALA A 411 6.39 -18.69 34.99
CA ALA A 411 5.48 -18.05 35.94
C ALA A 411 4.32 -17.34 35.23
N TYR A 412 4.60 -16.64 34.13
CA TYR A 412 3.59 -15.98 33.32
C TYR A 412 2.61 -16.97 32.68
N ASN A 413 3.11 -18.05 32.09
CA ASN A 413 2.28 -19.09 31.48
C ASN A 413 1.43 -19.85 32.52
N ALA A 414 1.93 -20.02 33.74
CA ALA A 414 1.16 -20.58 34.84
C ALA A 414 0.04 -19.64 35.31
N LYS A 415 0.29 -18.33 35.35
CA LYS A 415 -0.71 -17.31 35.68
C LYS A 415 -1.78 -17.16 34.59
N PHE A 416 -1.37 -17.19 33.34
CA PHE A 416 -2.23 -17.00 32.17
C PHE A 416 -2.34 -18.29 31.37
N THR A 417 -3.07 -19.27 31.90
CA THR A 417 -3.29 -20.54 31.22
C THR A 417 -4.09 -20.36 29.94
N LEU A 418 -3.71 -21.11 28.89
CA LEU A 418 -4.40 -21.06 27.59
C LEU A 418 -5.85 -21.49 27.75
N GLY A 419 -6.78 -20.62 27.33
CA GLY A 419 -8.22 -20.88 27.47
C GLY A 419 -8.79 -20.64 28.87
N GLY A 420 -8.02 -20.02 29.78
CA GLY A 420 -8.48 -19.69 31.14
C GLY A 420 -9.42 -18.47 31.21
N GLU A 421 -9.67 -18.00 32.43
CA GLU A 421 -10.61 -16.91 32.76
C GLU A 421 -10.33 -15.60 31.99
N TYR A 422 -9.04 -15.29 31.74
CA TYR A 422 -8.64 -14.08 31.02
C TYR A 422 -9.11 -14.07 29.56
N LEU A 423 -9.16 -15.23 28.89
CA LEU A 423 -9.71 -15.34 27.54
C LEU A 423 -11.19 -14.99 27.54
N ASP A 424 -11.94 -15.40 28.55
CA ASP A 424 -13.38 -15.14 28.62
C ASP A 424 -13.67 -13.67 28.96
N LYS A 425 -12.89 -13.06 29.85
CA LYS A 425 -12.93 -11.59 30.05
C LYS A 425 -12.63 -10.84 28.76
N PHE A 426 -11.63 -11.30 28.00
CA PHE A 426 -11.27 -10.71 26.71
C PHE A 426 -12.42 -10.81 25.69
N LYS A 427 -13.05 -11.99 25.58
CA LYS A 427 -14.25 -12.22 24.73
C LYS A 427 -15.42 -11.32 25.14
N GLN A 428 -15.70 -11.20 26.44
CA GLN A 428 -16.79 -10.36 26.96
C GLN A 428 -16.56 -8.88 26.62
N SER A 429 -15.34 -8.38 26.83
CA SER A 429 -14.97 -7.00 26.46
C SER A 429 -15.14 -6.76 24.96
N ARG A 430 -14.70 -7.70 24.11
CA ARG A 430 -14.90 -7.62 22.65
C ARG A 430 -16.37 -7.64 22.27
N ARG A 431 -17.17 -8.50 22.89
CA ARG A 431 -18.61 -8.59 22.65
C ARG A 431 -19.35 -7.30 22.99
N ALA A 432 -18.92 -6.59 24.04
CA ALA A 432 -19.48 -5.30 24.43
C ALA A 432 -19.24 -4.20 23.39
N GLN A 433 -18.08 -4.21 22.72
CA GLN A 433 -17.77 -3.25 21.66
C GLN A 433 -18.43 -3.57 20.31
N GLN A 434 -18.60 -4.86 19.98
CA GLN A 434 -19.16 -5.31 18.71
C GLN A 434 -20.64 -4.94 18.53
N ALA A 435 -21.06 -4.79 17.27
CA ALA A 435 -22.47 -4.70 16.91
C ALA A 435 -23.24 -5.97 17.35
N LYS A 436 -24.50 -5.83 17.79
CA LYS A 436 -25.34 -6.95 18.30
C LYS A 436 -25.37 -8.17 17.36
N VAL A 437 -25.50 -7.90 16.06
CA VAL A 437 -25.67 -8.89 14.99
C VAL A 437 -24.34 -9.55 14.59
N GLN A 438 -23.19 -9.02 15.02
CA GLN A 438 -21.89 -9.64 14.70
C GLN A 438 -21.71 -10.97 15.42
N ARG A 439 -20.91 -11.85 14.82
CA ARG A 439 -20.48 -13.10 15.46
C ARG A 439 -19.38 -12.79 16.48
N VAL A 440 -19.38 -13.48 17.61
CA VAL A 440 -18.36 -13.29 18.67
C VAL A 440 -16.95 -13.57 18.14
N SER A 441 -16.82 -14.56 17.26
CA SER A 441 -15.56 -14.93 16.61
C SER A 441 -15.15 -14.01 15.45
N SER A 442 -15.95 -13.00 15.12
CA SER A 442 -15.64 -12.05 14.06
C SER A 442 -14.61 -11.04 14.56
N PRO A 443 -13.53 -10.77 13.81
CA PRO A 443 -12.55 -9.76 14.22
C PRO A 443 -13.09 -8.32 14.08
N TYR A 444 -14.20 -8.12 13.37
CA TYR A 444 -14.75 -6.81 13.04
C TYR A 444 -15.73 -6.28 14.09
N THR A 445 -15.64 -4.98 14.41
CA THR A 445 -16.53 -4.31 15.36
C THR A 445 -17.90 -3.98 14.74
N LEU A 446 -17.91 -3.50 13.50
CA LEU A 446 -19.13 -3.11 12.79
C LEU A 446 -19.86 -4.30 12.13
N SER A 447 -21.19 -4.19 12.00
CA SER A 447 -21.97 -5.11 11.16
C SER A 447 -21.65 -4.94 9.67
N TYR A 448 -21.91 -5.97 8.86
CA TYR A 448 -21.59 -5.94 7.42
C TYR A 448 -22.24 -4.75 6.69
N THR A 449 -23.50 -4.43 6.99
CA THR A 449 -24.19 -3.26 6.42
C THR A 449 -23.58 -1.93 6.88
N GLN A 450 -23.16 -1.82 8.14
CA GLN A 450 -22.46 -0.64 8.62
C GLN A 450 -21.09 -0.46 7.95
N GLN A 451 -20.38 -1.56 7.69
CA GLN A 451 -19.14 -1.56 6.92
C GLN A 451 -19.37 -1.05 5.49
N ILE A 452 -20.38 -1.58 4.78
CA ILE A 452 -20.76 -1.12 3.44
C ILE A 452 -21.07 0.38 3.45
N ASN A 453 -21.90 0.85 4.38
CA ASN A 453 -22.27 2.28 4.46
C ASN A 453 -21.06 3.19 4.72
N LEU A 454 -20.09 2.73 5.53
CA LEU A 454 -18.86 3.46 5.80
C LEU A 454 -17.95 3.51 4.55
N CYS A 455 -17.82 2.38 3.84
CA CYS A 455 -17.11 2.27 2.58
C CYS A 455 -17.77 3.12 1.47
N LEU A 456 -19.10 3.15 1.39
CA LEU A 456 -19.87 4.00 0.47
C LEU A 456 -19.61 5.47 0.73
N TRP A 457 -19.67 5.91 1.99
CA TRP A 457 -19.35 7.28 2.37
C TRP A 457 -17.93 7.66 1.92
N ARG A 458 -16.95 6.78 2.12
CA ARG A 458 -15.58 7.00 1.65
C ARG A 458 -15.50 7.03 0.13
N GLY A 459 -16.19 6.13 -0.57
CA GLY A 459 -16.27 6.11 -2.03
C GLY A 459 -16.84 7.41 -2.59
N TYR A 460 -17.88 7.96 -1.98
CA TYR A 460 -18.43 9.27 -2.30
C TYR A 460 -17.42 10.39 -2.09
N LYS A 461 -16.71 10.41 -0.94
CA LYS A 461 -15.66 11.39 -0.67
C LYS A 461 -14.53 11.34 -1.70
N ARG A 462 -14.15 10.14 -2.12
CA ARG A 462 -13.14 9.93 -3.17
C ARG A 462 -13.62 10.46 -4.52
N LEU A 463 -14.85 10.16 -4.93
CA LEU A 463 -15.44 10.66 -6.17
C LEU A 463 -15.57 12.19 -6.17
N LYS A 464 -15.95 12.78 -5.02
CA LYS A 464 -16.03 14.24 -4.86
C LYS A 464 -14.65 14.90 -4.91
N GLY A 465 -13.63 14.28 -4.31
CA GLY A 465 -12.26 14.77 -4.33
C GLY A 465 -11.61 14.72 -5.71
N ASP A 466 -11.99 13.74 -6.53
CA ASP A 466 -11.49 13.59 -7.89
C ASP A 466 -12.53 12.98 -8.84
N PRO A 467 -13.34 13.82 -9.49
CA PRO A 467 -14.29 13.34 -10.49
C PRO A 467 -13.68 13.19 -11.89
N SER A 468 -12.38 13.47 -12.07
CA SER A 468 -11.73 13.59 -13.38
C SER A 468 -11.91 12.34 -14.25
N VAL A 469 -11.59 11.15 -13.74
CA VAL A 469 -11.71 9.88 -14.48
C VAL A 469 -13.15 9.63 -14.92
N THR A 470 -14.13 9.86 -14.04
CA THR A 470 -15.55 9.65 -14.32
C THR A 470 -16.06 10.63 -15.38
N ILE A 471 -15.72 11.92 -15.26
CA ILE A 471 -16.12 12.95 -16.22
C ILE A 471 -15.47 12.72 -17.58
N SER A 472 -14.15 12.47 -17.62
CA SER A 472 -13.43 12.21 -18.86
C SER A 472 -13.95 10.95 -19.57
N SER A 473 -14.30 9.90 -18.82
CA SER A 473 -14.89 8.69 -19.42
C SER A 473 -16.29 8.96 -19.98
N LEU A 474 -17.12 9.74 -19.29
CA LEU A 474 -18.46 10.09 -19.78
C LEU A 474 -18.39 10.92 -21.08
N ILE A 475 -17.50 11.91 -21.12
CA ILE A 475 -17.28 12.74 -22.30
C ILE A 475 -16.73 11.88 -23.45
N GLY A 476 -15.69 11.07 -23.18
CA GLY A 476 -15.07 10.20 -24.17
C GLY A 476 -16.06 9.20 -24.78
N ASN A 477 -16.88 8.55 -23.95
CA ASN A 477 -17.92 7.63 -24.42
C ASN A 477 -19.02 8.34 -25.22
N SER A 478 -19.39 9.57 -24.83
CA SER A 478 -20.38 10.36 -25.58
C SER A 478 -19.86 10.77 -26.95
N ILE A 479 -18.58 11.17 -27.05
CA ILE A 479 -17.92 11.45 -28.33
C ILE A 479 -17.84 10.18 -29.19
N MET A 480 -17.48 9.05 -28.59
CA MET A 480 -17.43 7.76 -29.29
C MET A 480 -18.81 7.35 -29.82
N ALA A 481 -19.88 7.59 -29.06
CA ALA A 481 -21.26 7.36 -29.50
C ALA A 481 -21.59 8.19 -30.75
N LEU A 482 -21.23 9.48 -30.75
CA LEU A 482 -21.44 10.39 -31.89
C LEU A 482 -20.67 9.92 -33.13
N VAL A 483 -19.41 9.51 -32.96
CA VAL A 483 -18.59 9.00 -34.07
C VAL A 483 -19.23 7.74 -34.67
N ILE A 484 -19.58 6.74 -33.86
CA ILE A 484 -20.23 5.53 -34.35
C ILE A 484 -21.58 5.85 -35.01
N ALA A 485 -22.41 6.68 -34.37
CA ALA A 485 -23.71 7.06 -34.89
C ALA A 485 -23.64 7.81 -36.23
N SER A 486 -22.58 8.60 -36.45
CA SER A 486 -22.35 9.30 -37.71
C SER A 486 -22.05 8.37 -38.89
N ILE A 487 -21.32 7.27 -38.66
CA ILE A 487 -21.01 6.25 -39.68
C ILE A 487 -22.29 5.55 -40.15
N PHE A 488 -23.22 5.31 -39.23
CA PHE A 488 -24.50 4.63 -39.50
C PHE A 488 -25.68 5.61 -39.52
N TYR A 489 -25.45 6.85 -39.95
CA TYR A 489 -26.45 7.90 -39.87
C TYR A 489 -27.72 7.58 -40.68
N ASN A 490 -28.87 7.73 -40.04
CA ASN A 490 -30.20 7.62 -40.63
C ASN A 490 -30.42 6.41 -41.57
N LEU A 491 -30.32 5.19 -41.02
CA LEU A 491 -30.50 3.96 -41.79
C LEU A 491 -31.91 3.88 -42.39
N LYS A 492 -31.98 3.63 -43.70
CA LYS A 492 -33.24 3.46 -44.45
C LYS A 492 -33.93 2.14 -44.06
N PRO A 493 -35.27 2.04 -44.20
CA PRO A 493 -36.02 0.82 -43.95
C PRO A 493 -36.05 -0.11 -45.18
N ASP A 494 -34.88 -0.40 -45.74
CA ASP A 494 -34.71 -1.24 -46.94
C ASP A 494 -33.71 -2.39 -46.69
N THR A 495 -33.64 -3.34 -47.63
CA THR A 495 -32.76 -4.52 -47.50
C THR A 495 -31.25 -4.18 -47.50
N ASN A 496 -30.85 -3.03 -48.03
CA ASN A 496 -29.45 -2.57 -47.97
C ASN A 496 -29.00 -2.26 -46.54
N SER A 497 -29.93 -1.90 -45.66
CA SER A 497 -29.64 -1.58 -44.26
C SER A 497 -29.35 -2.81 -43.38
N PHE A 498 -29.60 -4.04 -43.84
CA PHE A 498 -29.52 -5.26 -43.01
C PHE A 498 -28.14 -5.47 -42.38
N PHE A 499 -27.08 -5.41 -43.20
CA PHE A 499 -25.71 -5.55 -42.72
C PHE A 499 -25.32 -4.39 -41.81
N GLN A 500 -25.70 -3.16 -42.18
CA GLN A 500 -25.39 -1.94 -41.42
C GLN A 500 -26.04 -1.94 -40.03
N ARG A 501 -27.33 -2.32 -39.94
CA ARG A 501 -28.06 -2.48 -38.66
C ARG A 501 -27.41 -3.56 -37.80
N SER A 502 -27.07 -4.70 -38.39
CA SER A 502 -26.41 -5.80 -37.69
C SER A 502 -25.02 -5.41 -37.17
N ALA A 503 -24.24 -4.68 -37.98
CA ALA A 503 -22.92 -4.16 -37.60
C ALA A 503 -23.03 -3.12 -36.47
N LEU A 504 -23.97 -2.18 -36.58
CA LEU A 504 -24.24 -1.17 -35.56
C LEU A 504 -24.59 -1.81 -34.21
N LEU A 505 -25.49 -2.80 -34.21
CA LEU A 505 -25.86 -3.52 -32.98
C LEU A 505 -24.67 -4.29 -32.39
N CYS A 506 -23.81 -4.86 -33.23
CA CYS A 506 -22.56 -5.49 -32.77
C CYS A 506 -21.64 -4.47 -32.10
N PHE A 507 -21.40 -3.32 -32.74
CA PHE A 507 -20.59 -2.24 -32.15
C PHE A 507 -21.19 -1.71 -30.85
N ALA A 508 -22.51 -1.50 -30.79
CA ALA A 508 -23.19 -1.02 -29.59
C ALA A 508 -22.97 -1.98 -28.40
N VAL A 509 -23.07 -3.28 -28.64
CA VAL A 509 -22.88 -4.32 -27.62
C VAL A 509 -21.40 -4.42 -27.21
N LEU A 510 -20.46 -4.42 -28.17
CA LEU A 510 -19.02 -4.53 -27.89
C LEU A 510 -18.46 -3.31 -27.15
N MET A 511 -18.87 -2.10 -27.51
CA MET A 511 -18.39 -0.88 -26.85
C MET A 511 -18.93 -0.77 -25.43
N ASN A 512 -20.21 -1.09 -25.21
CA ASN A 512 -20.80 -1.18 -23.87
C ASN A 512 -20.13 -2.26 -23.01
N ALA A 513 -19.67 -3.35 -23.63
CA ALA A 513 -18.97 -4.44 -22.95
C ALA A 513 -17.53 -4.05 -22.56
N PHE A 514 -16.73 -3.53 -23.48
CA PHE A 514 -15.31 -3.28 -23.26
C PHE A 514 -15.00 -1.95 -22.59
N GLY A 515 -15.93 -0.99 -22.58
CA GLY A 515 -15.79 0.27 -21.84
C GLY A 515 -15.53 0.08 -20.34
N CYS A 516 -15.89 -1.07 -19.77
CA CYS A 516 -15.63 -1.41 -18.36
C CYS A 516 -14.19 -1.86 -18.07
N GLY A 517 -13.34 -2.03 -19.09
CA GLY A 517 -11.96 -2.54 -18.91
C GLY A 517 -11.07 -1.65 -18.03
N LEU A 518 -11.33 -0.34 -18.00
CA LEU A 518 -10.59 0.61 -17.15
C LEU A 518 -10.79 0.37 -15.65
N GLU A 519 -11.89 -0.28 -15.23
CA GLU A 519 -12.14 -0.63 -13.83
C GLU A 519 -11.08 -1.59 -13.27
N MET A 520 -10.47 -2.41 -14.13
CA MET A 520 -9.38 -3.30 -13.71
C MET A 520 -8.19 -2.49 -13.16
N LEU A 521 -7.83 -1.38 -13.80
CA LEU A 521 -6.72 -0.52 -13.37
C LEU A 521 -7.00 0.11 -12.00
N THR A 522 -8.23 0.59 -11.79
CA THR A 522 -8.61 1.28 -10.56
C THR A 522 -8.68 0.33 -9.36
N LEU A 523 -9.01 -0.96 -9.57
CA LEU A 523 -9.00 -1.97 -8.50
C LEU A 523 -7.58 -2.28 -8.01
N TYR A 524 -6.61 -2.43 -8.91
CA TYR A 524 -5.22 -2.70 -8.53
C TYR A 524 -4.61 -1.56 -7.70
N ALA A 525 -4.93 -0.31 -8.05
CA ALA A 525 -4.46 0.86 -7.31
C ALA A 525 -4.98 0.91 -5.85
N GLN A 526 -6.10 0.25 -5.55
CA GLN A 526 -6.73 0.29 -4.22
C GLN A 526 -6.38 -0.91 -3.35
N ARG A 527 -5.91 -2.01 -3.96
CA ARG A 527 -5.72 -3.31 -3.31
C ARG A 527 -4.84 -3.23 -2.06
N GLY A 528 -3.67 -2.60 -2.14
CA GLY A 528 -2.75 -2.48 -1.01
C GLY A 528 -3.36 -1.77 0.20
N ILE A 529 -4.23 -0.78 -0.05
CA ILE A 529 -4.94 -0.03 1.00
C ILE A 529 -6.02 -0.90 1.65
N VAL A 530 -6.79 -1.64 0.84
CA VAL A 530 -7.81 -2.57 1.34
C VAL A 530 -7.20 -3.69 2.17
N GLU A 531 -6.06 -4.22 1.75
CA GLU A 531 -5.32 -5.25 2.49
C GLU A 531 -4.77 -4.71 3.82
N LYS A 532 -4.22 -3.49 3.84
CA LYS A 532 -3.84 -2.81 5.09
C LYS A 532 -5.03 -2.70 6.06
N HIS A 533 -6.18 -2.21 5.60
CA HIS A 533 -7.36 -2.07 6.46
C HIS A 533 -7.97 -3.41 6.90
N SER A 534 -7.85 -4.45 6.06
CA SER A 534 -8.24 -5.81 6.43
C SER A 534 -7.38 -6.34 7.58
N ARG A 535 -6.06 -6.10 7.53
CA ARG A 535 -5.12 -6.45 8.61
C ARG A 535 -5.48 -5.78 9.94
N TYR A 536 -5.79 -4.47 9.91
CA TYR A 536 -6.31 -3.73 11.08
C TYR A 536 -7.73 -4.13 11.51
N ALA A 537 -8.38 -5.05 10.78
CA ALA A 537 -9.75 -5.49 10.98
C ALA A 537 -10.77 -4.33 11.03
N LEU A 538 -10.60 -3.33 10.14
CA LEU A 538 -11.54 -2.21 10.01
C LEU A 538 -12.83 -2.64 9.29
N TYR A 539 -12.70 -3.39 8.19
CA TYR A 539 -13.82 -3.89 7.39
C TYR A 539 -13.42 -5.10 6.54
N HIS A 540 -14.40 -5.89 6.09
CA HIS A 540 -14.21 -6.99 5.15
C HIS A 540 -13.84 -6.47 3.75
N PRO A 541 -12.82 -7.02 3.06
CA PRO A 541 -12.54 -6.68 1.66
C PRO A 541 -13.77 -6.76 0.75
N SER A 542 -14.64 -7.75 0.96
CA SER A 542 -15.91 -7.87 0.23
C SER A 542 -16.89 -6.70 0.45
N ALA A 543 -16.88 -6.05 1.62
CA ALA A 543 -17.72 -4.88 1.90
C ALA A 543 -17.28 -3.65 1.07
N GLU A 544 -15.97 -3.45 0.90
CA GLU A 544 -15.45 -2.42 0.00
C GLU A 544 -15.75 -2.74 -1.47
N ALA A 545 -15.61 -4.00 -1.87
CA ALA A 545 -15.92 -4.45 -3.23
C ALA A 545 -17.39 -4.16 -3.60
N PHE A 546 -18.31 -4.45 -2.69
CA PHE A 546 -19.74 -4.17 -2.87
C PHE A 546 -20.04 -2.66 -2.84
N ALA A 547 -19.45 -1.91 -1.91
CA ALA A 547 -19.60 -0.46 -1.86
C ALA A 547 -19.07 0.22 -3.15
N SER A 548 -17.92 -0.25 -3.67
CA SER A 548 -17.36 0.21 -4.94
C SER A 548 -18.29 -0.07 -6.12
N MET A 549 -18.95 -1.24 -6.16
CA MET A 549 -19.94 -1.55 -7.20
C MET A 549 -21.12 -0.56 -7.19
N LEU A 550 -21.63 -0.24 -6.01
CA LEU A 550 -22.73 0.71 -5.85
C LEU A 550 -22.32 2.16 -6.21
N MET A 551 -21.09 2.57 -5.86
CA MET A 551 -20.59 3.90 -6.18
C MET A 551 -20.40 4.15 -7.68
N ASP A 552 -20.16 3.10 -8.47
CA ASP A 552 -20.02 3.20 -9.92
C ASP A 552 -21.39 3.25 -10.65
N LEU A 553 -22.48 2.85 -9.98
CA LEU A 553 -23.81 2.74 -10.59
C LEU A 553 -24.33 4.08 -11.16
N PRO A 554 -24.22 5.23 -10.47
CA PRO A 554 -24.68 6.51 -11.01
C PRO A 554 -24.01 6.89 -12.34
N TYR A 555 -22.69 6.67 -12.43
CA TYR A 555 -21.95 6.89 -13.68
C TYR A 555 -22.41 5.95 -14.79
N LYS A 556 -22.59 4.65 -14.49
CA LYS A 556 -23.03 3.66 -15.47
C LYS A 556 -24.43 3.94 -15.99
N VAL A 557 -25.36 4.37 -15.12
CA VAL A 557 -26.71 4.78 -15.51
C VAL A 557 -26.65 5.98 -16.44
N LEU A 558 -25.91 7.02 -16.07
CA LEU A 558 -25.77 8.23 -16.89
C LEU A 558 -25.13 7.93 -18.25
N ASN A 559 -24.04 7.15 -18.24
CA ASN A 559 -23.33 6.74 -19.46
C ASN A 559 -24.21 5.87 -20.36
N ALA A 560 -24.99 4.94 -19.79
CA ALA A 560 -25.92 4.13 -20.56
C ALA A 560 -27.01 4.98 -21.21
N ILE A 561 -27.54 5.99 -20.51
CA ILE A 561 -28.56 6.88 -21.07
C ILE A 561 -27.95 7.72 -22.19
N THR A 562 -26.83 8.41 -21.97
CA THR A 562 -26.23 9.31 -22.97
C THR A 562 -25.75 8.56 -24.21
N TYR A 563 -25.02 7.45 -24.02
CA TYR A 563 -24.49 6.64 -25.12
C TYR A 563 -25.60 6.03 -25.98
N ASN A 564 -26.58 5.35 -25.34
CA ASN A 564 -27.61 4.64 -26.08
C ASN A 564 -28.63 5.58 -26.72
N LEU A 565 -28.93 6.75 -26.12
CA LEU A 565 -29.83 7.73 -26.72
C LEU A 565 -29.26 8.29 -28.02
N VAL A 566 -28.00 8.73 -28.00
CA VAL A 566 -27.31 9.24 -29.20
C VAL A 566 -27.27 8.18 -30.30
N LEU A 567 -26.81 6.97 -29.96
CA LEU A 567 -26.66 5.89 -30.93
C LEU A 567 -28.01 5.46 -31.53
N TYR A 568 -29.07 5.35 -30.73
CA TYR A 568 -30.36 4.83 -31.18
C TYR A 568 -31.11 5.79 -32.11
N PHE A 569 -31.18 7.07 -31.75
CA PHE A 569 -32.00 8.03 -32.49
C PHE A 569 -31.32 8.56 -33.75
N MET A 570 -30.00 8.78 -33.73
CA MET A 570 -29.25 9.26 -34.91
C MET A 570 -29.17 8.23 -36.04
N THR A 571 -29.13 6.95 -35.70
CA THR A 571 -29.01 5.85 -36.69
C THR A 571 -30.36 5.37 -37.22
N ASN A 572 -31.47 5.90 -36.69
CA ASN A 572 -32.82 5.53 -37.10
C ASN A 572 -33.15 4.03 -36.91
N LEU A 573 -32.85 3.50 -35.72
CA LEU A 573 -33.36 2.21 -35.25
C LEU A 573 -34.86 2.28 -34.94
N ARG A 574 -35.49 1.14 -34.64
CA ARG A 574 -36.95 1.02 -34.45
C ARG A 574 -37.53 2.03 -33.43
N ARG A 575 -38.20 3.11 -33.87
CA ARG A 575 -38.71 4.18 -32.99
C ARG A 575 -40.02 3.84 -32.24
N GLU A 576 -40.07 2.69 -31.59
CA GLU A 576 -41.15 2.29 -30.70
C GLU A 576 -40.68 2.33 -29.24
N PRO A 577 -41.51 2.81 -28.29
CA PRO A 577 -41.10 2.90 -26.88
C PRO A 577 -40.61 1.55 -26.32
N GLY A 578 -41.31 0.45 -26.61
CA GLY A 578 -40.95 -0.88 -26.12
C GLY A 578 -39.60 -1.36 -26.66
N ALA A 579 -39.31 -1.11 -27.93
CA ALA A 579 -38.05 -1.50 -28.55
C ALA A 579 -36.86 -0.67 -28.03
N PHE A 580 -37.08 0.63 -27.79
CA PHE A 580 -36.06 1.51 -27.22
C PHE A 580 -35.73 1.15 -25.77
N PHE A 581 -36.73 1.01 -24.89
CA PHE A 581 -36.47 0.67 -23.50
C PHE A 581 -35.85 -0.73 -23.36
N PHE A 582 -36.23 -1.68 -24.21
CA PHE A 582 -35.58 -3.00 -24.25
C PHE A 582 -34.11 -2.91 -24.68
N PHE A 583 -33.80 -2.06 -25.67
CA PHE A 583 -32.42 -1.82 -26.11
C PHE A 583 -31.58 -1.24 -24.98
N VAL A 584 -32.04 -0.16 -24.35
CA VAL A 584 -31.32 0.48 -23.22
C VAL A 584 -31.15 -0.48 -22.05
N PHE A 585 -32.20 -1.22 -21.69
CA PHE A 585 -32.18 -2.19 -20.59
C PHE A 585 -31.19 -3.32 -20.84
N THR A 586 -31.23 -3.94 -22.03
CA THR A 586 -30.33 -5.04 -22.40
C THR A 586 -28.88 -4.57 -22.45
N SER A 587 -28.61 -3.39 -23.06
CA SER A 587 -27.28 -2.78 -23.09
C SER A 587 -26.76 -2.49 -21.68
N PHE A 588 -27.61 -1.96 -20.79
CA PHE A 588 -27.24 -1.64 -19.40
C PHE A 588 -26.89 -2.89 -18.60
N ILE A 589 -27.71 -3.95 -18.66
CA ILE A 589 -27.42 -5.22 -17.97
C ILE A 589 -26.13 -5.84 -18.51
N LEU A 590 -25.90 -5.76 -19.83
CA LEU A 590 -24.67 -6.25 -20.42
C LEU A 590 -23.45 -5.49 -19.91
N THR A 591 -23.52 -4.16 -19.80
CA THR A 591 -22.48 -3.32 -19.18
C THR A 591 -22.22 -3.74 -17.73
N LEU A 592 -23.27 -3.97 -16.92
CA LEU A 592 -23.11 -4.46 -15.54
C LEU A 592 -22.45 -5.85 -15.50
N THR A 593 -22.85 -6.76 -16.38
CA THR A 593 -22.31 -8.11 -16.48
C THR A 593 -20.82 -8.08 -16.84
N MET A 594 -20.45 -7.26 -17.82
CA MET A 594 -19.07 -7.12 -18.27
C MET A 594 -18.19 -6.38 -17.25
N SER A 595 -18.75 -5.43 -16.49
CA SER A 595 -18.07 -4.87 -15.32
C SER A 595 -17.75 -5.94 -14.28
N MET A 596 -18.71 -6.82 -13.94
CA MET A 596 -18.46 -7.95 -13.03
C MET A 596 -17.42 -8.93 -13.59
N PHE A 597 -17.39 -9.15 -14.90
CA PHE A 597 -16.38 -9.97 -15.57
C PHE A 597 -14.97 -9.41 -15.39
N PHE A 598 -14.73 -8.13 -15.70
CA PHE A 598 -13.42 -7.50 -15.52
C PHE A 598 -13.01 -7.41 -14.05
N ARG A 599 -13.94 -7.09 -13.15
CA ARG A 599 -13.73 -7.09 -11.69
C ARG A 599 -13.32 -8.47 -11.17
N SER A 600 -13.97 -9.52 -11.65
CA SER A 600 -13.63 -10.91 -11.31
C SER A 600 -12.21 -11.26 -11.76
N ILE A 601 -11.84 -10.95 -13.00
CA ILE A 601 -10.48 -11.16 -13.51
C ILE A 601 -9.45 -10.43 -12.64
N ALA A 602 -9.70 -9.16 -12.32
CA ALA A 602 -8.81 -8.34 -11.49
C ALA A 602 -8.63 -8.93 -10.07
N SER A 603 -9.70 -9.46 -9.47
CA SER A 603 -9.66 -10.06 -8.13
C SER A 603 -8.96 -11.43 -8.10
N LEU A 604 -9.12 -12.24 -9.16
CA LEU A 604 -8.51 -13.57 -9.27
C LEU A 604 -7.00 -13.51 -9.55
N THR A 605 -6.54 -12.45 -10.21
CA THR A 605 -5.13 -12.27 -10.58
C THR A 605 -4.40 -11.43 -9.54
N ARG A 606 -3.11 -11.72 -9.31
CA ARG A 606 -2.33 -11.08 -8.23
C ARG A 606 -1.69 -9.77 -8.65
N THR A 607 -1.40 -9.59 -9.94
CA THR A 607 -0.73 -8.39 -10.46
C THR A 607 -1.38 -7.93 -11.76
N LEU A 608 -1.35 -6.62 -12.00
CA LEU A 608 -1.88 -6.01 -13.23
C LEU A 608 -1.24 -6.58 -14.50
N VAL A 609 0.08 -6.83 -14.46
CA VAL A 609 0.85 -7.36 -15.59
C VAL A 609 0.41 -8.78 -15.96
N GLN A 610 -0.09 -9.58 -15.01
CA GLN A 610 -0.69 -10.89 -15.30
C GLN A 610 -2.10 -10.78 -15.87
N ALA A 611 -2.87 -9.80 -15.40
CA ALA A 611 -4.26 -9.62 -15.78
C ALA A 611 -4.43 -9.14 -17.23
N LEU A 612 -3.57 -8.22 -17.70
CA LEU A 612 -3.72 -7.57 -19.02
C LEU A 612 -3.65 -8.55 -20.20
N PRO A 613 -2.64 -9.45 -20.34
CA PRO A 613 -2.61 -10.40 -21.46
C PRO A 613 -3.78 -11.38 -21.42
N PHE A 614 -4.14 -11.84 -20.22
CA PHE A 614 -5.27 -12.75 -20.03
C PHE A 614 -6.60 -12.10 -20.44
N ALA A 615 -6.82 -10.84 -20.03
CA ALA A 615 -7.96 -10.06 -20.43
C ALA A 615 -7.98 -9.82 -21.95
N ALA A 616 -6.84 -9.53 -22.58
CA ALA A 616 -6.76 -9.31 -24.03
C ALA A 616 -7.15 -10.56 -24.85
N ILE A 617 -6.64 -11.74 -24.46
CA ILE A 617 -6.99 -13.02 -25.11
C ILE A 617 -8.50 -13.30 -24.96
N LEU A 618 -9.05 -13.07 -23.76
CA LEU A 618 -10.47 -13.25 -23.52
C LEU A 618 -11.32 -12.25 -24.30
N ILE A 619 -10.95 -10.96 -24.34
CA ILE A 619 -11.64 -9.93 -25.14
C ILE A 619 -11.67 -10.34 -26.61
N LEU A 620 -10.54 -10.76 -27.19
CA LEU A 620 -10.46 -11.21 -28.58
C LEU A 620 -11.34 -12.44 -28.83
N SER A 621 -11.35 -13.39 -27.89
CA SER A 621 -12.18 -14.58 -27.99
C SER A 621 -13.67 -14.23 -27.90
N LEU A 622 -14.07 -13.37 -26.96
CA LEU A 622 -15.45 -12.96 -26.77
C LEU A 622 -15.95 -12.08 -27.94
N SER A 623 -15.09 -11.24 -28.52
CA SER A 623 -15.46 -10.39 -29.67
C SER A 623 -15.70 -11.23 -30.94
N MET A 624 -14.83 -12.20 -31.23
CA MET A 624 -14.93 -13.05 -32.42
C MET A 624 -16.15 -13.98 -32.38
N TYR A 625 -16.50 -14.51 -31.21
CA TYR A 625 -17.63 -15.43 -31.01
C TYR A 625 -18.92 -14.76 -30.50
N THR A 626 -19.09 -13.46 -30.77
CA THR A 626 -20.35 -12.73 -30.51
C THR A 626 -21.50 -13.13 -31.43
N GLY A 627 -21.21 -13.70 -32.61
CA GLY A 627 -22.22 -14.09 -33.60
C GLY A 627 -22.35 -13.14 -34.80
N PHE A 628 -21.67 -11.99 -34.80
CA PHE A 628 -21.60 -11.09 -35.97
C PHE A 628 -20.48 -11.50 -36.94
N ALA A 629 -19.23 -11.59 -36.47
CA ALA A 629 -18.08 -11.94 -37.31
C ALA A 629 -18.15 -13.38 -37.85
N ILE A 630 -18.58 -14.32 -37.00
CA ILE A 630 -18.86 -15.70 -37.36
C ILE A 630 -20.30 -16.01 -36.92
N PRO A 631 -21.28 -16.06 -37.84
CA PRO A 631 -22.65 -16.46 -37.51
C PRO A 631 -22.71 -17.86 -36.91
N LYS A 632 -23.66 -18.10 -35.98
CA LYS A 632 -23.76 -19.38 -35.23
C LYS A 632 -23.82 -20.63 -36.12
N ARG A 633 -24.43 -20.52 -37.32
CA ARG A 633 -24.53 -21.61 -38.29
C ARG A 633 -23.18 -22.04 -38.88
N TYR A 634 -22.26 -21.08 -39.05
CA TYR A 634 -20.91 -21.34 -39.59
C TYR A 634 -19.89 -21.72 -38.50
N MET A 635 -20.25 -21.64 -37.22
CA MET A 635 -19.37 -22.04 -36.12
C MET A 635 -19.18 -23.57 -36.11
N LEU A 636 -17.92 -24.00 -36.23
CA LEU A 636 -17.51 -25.39 -36.08
C LEU A 636 -17.89 -25.93 -34.69
N GLY A 637 -18.29 -27.20 -34.61
CA GLY A 637 -18.83 -27.82 -33.39
C GLY A 637 -17.91 -27.71 -32.16
N TRP A 638 -16.60 -27.81 -32.36
CA TRP A 638 -15.59 -27.72 -31.31
C TRP A 638 -15.43 -26.31 -30.71
N ALA A 639 -15.79 -25.24 -31.44
CA ALA A 639 -15.67 -23.86 -30.98
C ALA A 639 -16.99 -23.29 -30.44
N ARG A 640 -18.10 -24.00 -30.65
CA ARG A 640 -19.47 -23.53 -30.35
C ARG A 640 -19.71 -23.26 -28.86
N TRP A 641 -18.96 -23.90 -27.96
CA TRP A 641 -19.06 -23.67 -26.51
C TRP A 641 -18.60 -22.26 -26.10
N ILE A 642 -17.65 -21.65 -26.84
CA ILE A 642 -17.16 -20.29 -26.57
C ILE A 642 -18.31 -19.29 -26.69
N SER A 643 -19.15 -19.47 -27.71
CA SER A 643 -20.36 -18.66 -27.90
C SER A 643 -21.39 -18.84 -26.77
N ARG A 644 -21.45 -20.03 -26.13
CA ARG A 644 -22.38 -20.31 -25.02
C ARG A 644 -21.94 -19.71 -23.69
N ILE A 645 -20.64 -19.57 -23.45
CA ILE A 645 -20.10 -18.92 -22.24
C ILE A 645 -19.96 -17.40 -22.40
N ASN A 646 -20.27 -16.86 -23.58
CA ASN A 646 -20.12 -15.45 -23.91
C ASN A 646 -21.42 -14.67 -23.62
N PRO A 647 -21.49 -13.81 -22.57
CA PRO A 647 -22.67 -13.00 -22.29
C PRO A 647 -23.01 -12.02 -23.43
N ILE A 648 -21.99 -11.58 -24.19
CA ILE A 648 -22.11 -10.61 -25.29
C ILE A 648 -22.93 -11.20 -26.45
N ASN A 649 -22.80 -12.49 -26.73
CA ASN A 649 -23.58 -13.20 -27.75
C ASN A 649 -25.09 -13.19 -27.47
N TYR A 650 -25.47 -13.41 -26.20
CA TYR A 650 -26.89 -13.35 -25.81
C TYR A 650 -27.45 -11.93 -25.89
N GLY A 651 -26.63 -10.92 -25.57
CA GLY A 651 -26.98 -9.51 -25.74
C GLY A 651 -27.20 -9.16 -27.21
N PHE A 652 -26.26 -9.53 -28.07
CA PHE A 652 -26.34 -9.31 -29.52
C PHE A 652 -27.57 -9.97 -30.14
N GLU A 653 -27.81 -11.26 -29.86
CA GLU A 653 -29.00 -11.97 -30.35
C GLU A 653 -30.31 -11.29 -29.88
N SER A 654 -30.37 -10.85 -28.62
CA SER A 654 -31.58 -10.18 -28.09
C SER A 654 -31.85 -8.85 -28.79
N LEU A 655 -30.80 -8.07 -29.07
CA LEU A 655 -30.94 -6.79 -29.77
C LEU A 655 -31.25 -6.96 -31.25
N MET A 656 -30.70 -7.99 -31.91
CA MET A 656 -31.03 -8.36 -33.29
C MET A 656 -32.52 -8.72 -33.40
N VAL A 657 -33.03 -9.60 -32.53
CA VAL A 657 -34.45 -9.95 -32.50
C VAL A 657 -35.30 -8.71 -32.22
N ASN A 658 -34.89 -7.82 -31.31
CA ASN A 658 -35.62 -6.60 -31.01
C ASN A 658 -35.74 -5.64 -32.21
N GLU A 659 -34.69 -5.54 -33.04
CA GLU A 659 -34.64 -4.65 -34.19
C GLU A 659 -35.38 -5.18 -35.41
N PHE A 660 -35.34 -6.50 -35.67
CA PHE A 660 -35.86 -7.12 -36.89
C PHE A 660 -37.24 -7.80 -36.73
N HIS A 661 -37.65 -8.19 -35.52
CA HIS A 661 -38.91 -8.91 -35.30
C HIS A 661 -40.15 -8.07 -35.65
N ASN A 662 -41.10 -8.64 -36.38
CA ASN A 662 -42.31 -7.97 -36.87
C ASN A 662 -42.02 -6.69 -37.67
N ARG A 663 -40.99 -6.71 -38.53
CA ARG A 663 -40.70 -5.61 -39.46
C ARG A 663 -40.49 -6.10 -40.88
N GLU A 664 -41.07 -5.37 -41.80
CA GLU A 664 -40.95 -5.59 -43.25
C GLU A 664 -40.02 -4.53 -43.83
N PHE A 665 -39.08 -4.96 -44.67
CA PHE A 665 -38.12 -4.08 -45.32
C PHE A 665 -38.23 -4.19 -46.83
N ILE A 666 -38.33 -3.05 -47.50
CA ILE A 666 -38.53 -3.01 -48.96
C ILE A 666 -37.28 -3.56 -49.66
N CYS A 667 -37.49 -4.44 -50.63
CA CYS A 667 -36.38 -4.99 -51.40
C CYS A 667 -35.83 -3.97 -52.40
N VAL A 668 -34.50 -3.82 -52.43
CA VAL A 668 -33.80 -2.93 -53.38
C VAL A 668 -33.34 -3.67 -54.63
N ASN A 669 -32.84 -4.90 -54.48
CA ASN A 669 -32.22 -5.67 -55.55
C ASN A 669 -33.02 -6.95 -55.81
N TYR A 670 -33.62 -7.05 -56.99
CA TYR A 670 -34.39 -8.22 -57.43
C TYR A 670 -33.54 -9.11 -58.36
N VAL A 671 -33.82 -10.42 -58.34
CA VAL A 671 -33.22 -11.43 -59.22
C VAL A 671 -34.36 -12.14 -59.94
N PRO A 672 -34.29 -12.31 -61.28
CA PRO A 672 -33.25 -11.82 -62.19
C PRO A 672 -33.26 -10.28 -62.36
N SER A 673 -32.08 -9.68 -62.56
CA SER A 673 -31.89 -8.24 -62.82
C SER A 673 -31.30 -8.01 -64.21
N GLY A 674 -31.81 -7.05 -64.98
CA GLY A 674 -31.23 -6.65 -66.27
C GLY A 674 -32.25 -6.12 -67.28
N PRO A 675 -31.79 -5.62 -68.45
CA PRO A 675 -32.68 -5.20 -69.53
C PRO A 675 -33.57 -6.36 -69.98
N GLY A 676 -34.90 -6.17 -70.05
CA GLY A 676 -35.87 -7.21 -70.42
C GLY A 676 -36.54 -7.95 -69.26
N TYR A 677 -36.09 -7.75 -68.01
CA TYR A 677 -36.67 -8.37 -66.81
C TYR A 677 -37.59 -7.42 -66.01
N ALA A 678 -37.85 -6.21 -66.51
CA ALA A 678 -38.64 -5.18 -65.81
C ALA A 678 -40.15 -5.47 -65.76
N ASP A 679 -40.69 -6.18 -66.75
CA ASP A 679 -42.13 -6.46 -66.91
C ASP A 679 -42.53 -7.88 -66.47
N LEU A 680 -41.64 -8.59 -65.76
CA LEU A 680 -41.98 -9.88 -65.18
C LEU A 680 -42.96 -9.71 -64.02
N GLY A 681 -44.09 -10.41 -64.08
CA GLY A 681 -45.08 -10.40 -63.00
C GLY A 681 -44.49 -10.79 -61.63
N PRO A 682 -45.13 -10.40 -60.52
CA PRO A 682 -44.52 -10.43 -59.18
C PRO A 682 -44.00 -11.81 -58.75
N ASN A 683 -44.59 -12.90 -59.21
CA ASN A 683 -44.16 -14.25 -58.88
C ASN A 683 -42.84 -14.69 -59.58
N ASN A 684 -42.39 -13.94 -60.58
CA ASN A 684 -41.22 -14.27 -61.40
C ASN A 684 -39.96 -13.47 -61.02
N HIS A 685 -40.04 -12.65 -59.96
CA HIS A 685 -38.88 -12.02 -59.33
C HIS A 685 -38.78 -12.36 -57.84
N VAL A 686 -37.56 -12.40 -57.31
CA VAL A 686 -37.31 -12.60 -55.88
C VAL A 686 -36.22 -11.65 -55.41
N CYS A 687 -36.31 -11.18 -54.17
CA CYS A 687 -35.26 -10.34 -53.62
C CYS A 687 -33.94 -11.13 -53.48
N SER A 688 -32.80 -10.53 -53.84
CA SER A 688 -31.48 -11.16 -53.71
C SER A 688 -31.02 -11.38 -52.26
N THR A 689 -31.75 -10.81 -51.30
CA THR A 689 -31.43 -10.85 -49.88
C THR A 689 -31.92 -12.14 -49.23
N VAL A 690 -31.11 -12.71 -48.33
CA VAL A 690 -31.43 -13.95 -47.60
C VAL A 690 -32.73 -13.79 -46.78
N GLY A 691 -33.61 -14.79 -46.82
CA GLY A 691 -34.91 -14.77 -46.14
C GLY A 691 -36.07 -14.19 -46.97
N SER A 692 -35.83 -13.88 -48.25
CA SER A 692 -36.84 -13.45 -49.20
C SER A 692 -37.78 -14.59 -49.63
N VAL A 693 -39.02 -14.23 -49.93
CA VAL A 693 -40.04 -15.16 -50.45
C VAL A 693 -40.42 -14.69 -51.88
N PRO A 694 -40.47 -15.59 -52.88
CA PRO A 694 -40.90 -15.22 -54.23
C PRO A 694 -42.28 -14.56 -54.23
N GLY A 695 -42.48 -13.51 -55.03
CA GLY A 695 -43.76 -12.79 -55.07
C GLY A 695 -43.91 -11.62 -54.11
N GLN A 696 -43.03 -11.47 -53.10
CA GLN A 696 -43.12 -10.40 -52.11
C GLN A 696 -42.16 -9.23 -52.43
N PRO A 697 -42.64 -7.97 -52.41
CA PRO A 697 -41.79 -6.78 -52.62
C PRO A 697 -40.97 -6.39 -51.37
N TYR A 698 -41.11 -7.14 -50.28
CA TYR A 698 -40.42 -6.92 -49.01
C TYR A 698 -39.81 -8.21 -48.48
N VAL A 699 -38.85 -8.07 -47.57
CA VAL A 699 -38.28 -9.18 -46.79
C VAL A 699 -38.69 -9.01 -45.34
N ASN A 700 -39.29 -10.04 -44.76
CA ASN A 700 -39.63 -10.08 -43.34
C ASN A 700 -38.34 -10.27 -42.51
N GLY A 701 -38.13 -9.41 -41.52
CA GLY A 701 -36.95 -9.44 -40.67
C GLY A 701 -36.78 -10.74 -39.86
N ASP A 702 -37.88 -11.42 -39.49
CA ASP A 702 -37.84 -12.70 -38.79
C ASP A 702 -37.24 -13.81 -39.68
N ASN A 703 -37.65 -13.87 -40.95
CA ASN A 703 -37.09 -14.82 -41.93
C ASN A 703 -35.60 -14.57 -42.17
N TYR A 704 -35.18 -13.29 -42.18
CA TYR A 704 -33.77 -12.90 -42.33
C TYR A 704 -32.94 -13.38 -41.14
N ILE A 705 -33.31 -13.04 -39.89
CA ILE A 705 -32.51 -13.40 -38.71
C ILE A 705 -32.51 -14.90 -38.46
N GLU A 706 -33.59 -15.61 -38.77
CA GLU A 706 -33.66 -17.06 -38.66
C GLU A 706 -32.75 -17.73 -39.70
N SER A 707 -32.82 -17.30 -40.97
CA SER A 707 -32.05 -17.90 -42.07
C SER A 707 -30.55 -17.56 -42.01
N SER A 708 -30.20 -16.32 -41.66
CA SER A 708 -28.80 -15.87 -41.60
C SER A 708 -28.09 -16.24 -40.30
N TYR A 709 -28.78 -16.16 -39.15
CA TYR A 709 -28.15 -16.33 -37.84
C TYR A 709 -28.72 -17.48 -37.00
N GLY A 710 -29.91 -18.00 -37.32
CA GLY A 710 -30.60 -19.01 -36.51
C GLY A 710 -31.24 -18.45 -35.26
N TYR A 711 -31.63 -17.17 -35.27
CA TYR A 711 -32.27 -16.50 -34.13
C TYR A 711 -33.79 -16.58 -34.25
N THR A 712 -34.47 -16.77 -33.12
CA THR A 712 -35.95 -16.83 -33.07
C THR A 712 -36.50 -15.84 -32.05
N ALA A 713 -37.75 -15.40 -32.23
CA ALA A 713 -38.40 -14.44 -31.32
C ALA A 713 -38.45 -14.93 -29.86
N SER A 714 -38.57 -16.25 -29.65
CA SER A 714 -38.59 -16.88 -28.32
C SER A 714 -37.30 -16.63 -27.52
N HIS A 715 -36.18 -16.37 -28.19
CA HIS A 715 -34.89 -16.17 -27.55
C HIS A 715 -34.76 -14.81 -26.84
N LYS A 716 -35.62 -13.83 -27.17
CA LYS A 716 -35.52 -12.43 -26.72
C LYS A 716 -35.37 -12.28 -25.20
N TRP A 717 -36.32 -12.80 -24.42
CA TRP A 717 -36.30 -12.69 -22.95
C TRP A 717 -35.51 -13.79 -22.26
N ARG A 718 -35.44 -14.99 -22.86
CA ARG A 718 -34.59 -16.09 -22.37
C ARG A 718 -33.14 -15.63 -22.23
N ASN A 719 -32.62 -14.97 -23.26
CA ASN A 719 -31.26 -14.49 -23.31
C ASN A 719 -30.98 -13.43 -22.24
N VAL A 720 -31.91 -12.51 -21.98
CA VAL A 720 -31.83 -11.54 -20.88
C VAL A 720 -31.71 -12.26 -19.52
N GLY A 721 -32.53 -13.29 -19.28
CA GLY A 721 -32.44 -14.11 -18.08
C GLY A 721 -31.08 -14.78 -17.91
N ILE A 722 -30.48 -15.27 -19.01
CA ILE A 722 -29.13 -15.85 -19.02
C ILE A 722 -28.07 -14.79 -18.66
N ILE A 723 -28.16 -13.58 -19.21
CA ILE A 723 -27.22 -12.48 -18.88
C ILE A 723 -27.32 -12.12 -17.39
N PHE A 724 -28.53 -12.04 -16.83
CA PHE A 724 -28.71 -11.84 -15.38
C PHE A 724 -28.06 -12.94 -14.54
N ALA A 725 -28.19 -14.20 -14.95
CA ALA A 725 -27.53 -15.31 -14.27
C ALA A 725 -26.00 -15.17 -14.30
N PHE A 726 -25.41 -14.81 -15.45
CA PHE A 726 -23.98 -14.50 -15.55
C PHE A 726 -23.57 -13.37 -14.61
N MET A 727 -24.34 -12.28 -14.58
CA MET A 727 -24.07 -11.13 -13.70
C MET A 727 -24.02 -11.56 -12.23
N PHE A 728 -24.99 -12.35 -11.77
CA PHE A 728 -25.04 -12.82 -10.38
C PHE A 728 -23.89 -13.77 -10.05
N ILE A 729 -23.60 -14.74 -10.93
CA ILE A 729 -22.49 -15.70 -10.74
C ILE A 729 -21.15 -14.94 -10.68
N LEU A 730 -20.90 -14.03 -11.61
CA LEU A 730 -19.67 -13.23 -11.62
C LEU A 730 -19.58 -12.31 -10.40
N MET A 731 -20.69 -11.75 -9.92
CA MET A 731 -20.71 -10.97 -8.67
C MET A 731 -20.30 -11.83 -7.47
N VAL A 732 -20.83 -13.05 -7.35
CA VAL A 732 -20.44 -13.98 -6.27
C VAL A 732 -18.97 -14.36 -6.37
N VAL A 733 -18.47 -14.65 -7.58
CA VAL A 733 -17.04 -14.93 -7.82
C VAL A 733 -16.18 -13.74 -7.42
N TYR A 734 -16.55 -12.52 -7.81
CA TYR A 734 -15.83 -11.30 -7.46
C TYR A 734 -15.76 -11.08 -5.94
N LEU A 735 -16.89 -11.20 -5.22
CA LEU A 735 -16.94 -11.01 -3.78
C LEU A 735 -16.14 -12.09 -3.04
N ALA A 736 -16.28 -13.36 -3.44
CA ALA A 736 -15.54 -14.47 -2.86
C ALA A 736 -14.04 -14.38 -3.14
N ALA A 737 -13.65 -14.07 -4.38
CA ALA A 737 -12.26 -13.90 -4.76
C ALA A 737 -11.61 -12.73 -4.00
N THR A 738 -12.33 -11.63 -3.77
CA THR A 738 -11.79 -10.49 -3.01
C THR A 738 -11.55 -10.82 -1.53
N GLU A 739 -12.33 -11.74 -0.94
CA GLU A 739 -12.15 -12.18 0.45
C GLU A 739 -11.02 -13.22 0.58
N ILE A 740 -10.87 -14.11 -0.41
CA ILE A 740 -9.93 -15.25 -0.35
C ILE A 740 -8.57 -14.90 -0.94
N VAL A 741 -8.55 -14.18 -2.07
CA VAL A 741 -7.33 -13.91 -2.84
C VAL A 741 -6.65 -12.67 -2.29
N THR A 742 -5.82 -12.88 -1.27
CA THR A 742 -4.88 -11.88 -0.81
C THR A 742 -3.80 -11.63 -1.86
N GLY A 743 -3.25 -10.41 -1.84
CA GLY A 743 -2.16 -9.97 -2.71
C GLY A 743 -0.95 -10.91 -2.70
N LYS A 744 -0.05 -10.67 -3.66
CA LYS A 744 1.20 -11.41 -3.79
C LYS A 744 1.91 -11.42 -2.43
N LYS A 745 2.30 -12.61 -1.96
CA LYS A 745 3.10 -12.76 -0.73
C LYS A 745 4.30 -11.84 -0.82
N SER A 746 4.44 -10.94 0.15
CA SER A 746 5.71 -10.26 0.40
C SER A 746 6.68 -11.37 0.77
N LYS A 747 7.44 -11.82 -0.23
CA LYS A 747 8.71 -12.48 0.05
C LYS A 747 9.52 -11.36 0.70
N GLY A 748 10.16 -11.63 1.85
CA GLY A 748 11.03 -10.62 2.47
C GLY A 748 12.11 -10.13 1.48
N GLU A 749 13.03 -9.29 1.92
CA GLU A 749 14.14 -8.82 1.10
C GLU A 749 14.98 -10.00 0.56
N ILE A 750 14.62 -10.54 -0.61
CA ILE A 750 15.33 -11.61 -1.30
C ILE A 750 15.93 -10.96 -2.56
N LEU A 751 17.22 -11.12 -2.76
CA LEU A 751 17.85 -10.62 -3.98
C LEU A 751 17.31 -11.38 -5.19
N VAL A 752 16.72 -10.66 -6.14
CA VAL A 752 16.22 -11.21 -7.41
C VAL A 752 17.25 -10.95 -8.48
N PHE A 753 17.80 -11.99 -9.11
CA PHE A 753 18.82 -11.85 -10.15
C PHE A 753 18.25 -12.13 -11.55
N SER A 754 18.87 -11.57 -12.59
CA SER A 754 18.62 -12.00 -13.96
C SER A 754 19.23 -13.38 -14.22
N ARG A 755 18.55 -14.25 -14.99
CA ARG A 755 19.07 -15.59 -15.30
C ARG A 755 20.35 -15.49 -16.12
N GLY A 756 21.45 -16.04 -15.58
CA GLY A 756 22.80 -15.96 -16.15
C GLY A 756 23.80 -15.33 -15.18
N HIS A 757 23.33 -14.49 -14.26
CA HIS A 757 24.11 -13.91 -13.18
C HIS A 757 23.67 -14.58 -11.86
N LYS A 758 24.63 -15.03 -11.05
CA LYS A 758 24.37 -15.62 -9.72
C LYS A 758 24.99 -14.69 -8.68
N ALA A 759 24.37 -14.60 -7.51
CA ALA A 759 25.05 -14.06 -6.33
C ALA A 759 26.42 -14.74 -6.19
N LEU A 760 27.47 -13.93 -6.03
CA LEU A 760 28.78 -14.43 -5.63
C LEU A 760 28.57 -15.20 -4.32
N LYS A 761 28.80 -16.53 -4.34
CA LYS A 761 28.76 -17.31 -3.10
C LYS A 761 29.83 -16.72 -2.18
N LYS A 762 29.47 -16.37 -0.94
CA LYS A 762 30.41 -16.19 0.17
C LYS A 762 31.45 -17.30 0.04
N GLY A 763 32.69 -16.94 -0.27
CA GLY A 763 33.75 -17.92 -0.47
C GLY A 763 33.83 -18.78 0.78
N LYS A 764 33.44 -20.05 0.66
CA LYS A 764 34.06 -21.08 1.49
C LYS A 764 35.51 -21.09 1.02
N SER A 765 36.41 -20.65 1.88
CA SER A 765 37.83 -20.98 1.73
C SER A 765 37.92 -22.50 1.71
N GLU A 766 38.04 -23.08 0.52
CA GLU A 766 38.51 -24.45 0.33
C GLU A 766 40.00 -24.46 0.68
N GLU A 767 40.31 -24.51 1.97
CA GLU A 767 41.59 -24.92 2.54
C GLU A 767 41.38 -25.21 4.04
N ASP A 768 40.53 -26.20 4.32
CA ASP A 768 40.56 -26.94 5.59
C ASP A 768 41.53 -28.11 5.42
N VAL A 769 42.79 -27.90 5.82
CA VAL A 769 43.68 -28.98 6.27
C VAL A 769 44.25 -28.55 7.62
N GLU A 770 44.06 -29.43 8.59
CA GLU A 770 44.47 -29.29 9.99
C GLU A 770 45.87 -28.70 10.18
N GLY A 771 46.00 -27.76 11.12
CA GLY A 771 47.30 -27.27 11.57
C GLY A 771 47.19 -25.99 12.38
N GLY A 772 47.18 -26.11 13.71
CA GLY A 772 47.28 -24.97 14.59
C GLY A 772 48.59 -24.21 14.39
N SER A 773 48.50 -22.91 14.10
CA SER A 773 49.36 -21.88 14.67
C SER A 773 48.75 -20.51 14.34
N GLY A 774 48.76 -19.62 15.33
CA GLY A 774 48.11 -18.32 15.24
C GLY A 774 48.61 -17.52 14.04
N ARG A 775 47.67 -17.07 13.21
CA ARG A 775 47.87 -15.91 12.34
C ARG A 775 46.98 -14.80 12.85
N SER A 776 47.61 -13.85 13.54
CA SER A 776 47.11 -12.50 13.69
C SER A 776 46.70 -11.98 12.32
N ILE A 777 45.40 -11.77 12.12
CA ILE A 777 44.93 -10.90 11.03
C ILE A 777 45.34 -9.50 11.46
N ALA A 778 46.59 -9.15 11.16
CA ALA A 778 46.97 -7.76 11.02
C ALA A 778 46.06 -7.23 9.92
N VAL A 779 45.04 -6.48 10.34
CA VAL A 779 44.30 -5.59 9.45
C VAL A 779 45.36 -4.61 8.94
N GLU A 780 45.95 -4.93 7.80
CA GLU A 780 46.56 -3.91 6.97
C GLU A 780 45.44 -2.89 6.71
N LYS A 781 45.55 -1.75 7.39
CA LYS A 781 45.00 -0.49 6.89
C LYS A 781 45.57 -0.30 5.49
N LYS A 782 44.93 -0.89 4.48
CA LYS A 782 45.04 -0.37 3.13
C LYS A 782 44.41 1.01 3.18
N THR A 783 45.29 2.00 3.25
CA THR A 783 45.01 3.41 3.07
C THR A 783 44.09 3.54 1.86
N GLN A 784 42.81 3.81 2.12
CA GLN A 784 41.74 3.97 1.13
C GLN A 784 41.87 5.30 0.34
N SER A 785 43.10 5.77 0.10
CA SER A 785 43.38 7.08 -0.49
C SER A 785 43.67 7.04 -1.99
N ASP A 786 44.12 5.91 -2.55
CA ASP A 786 44.78 5.95 -3.86
C ASP A 786 43.87 5.65 -5.07
N ASN A 787 42.67 5.10 -4.87
CA ASN A 787 41.73 4.82 -5.97
C ASN A 787 40.68 5.93 -6.21
N LEU A 788 40.76 7.06 -5.51
CA LEU A 788 39.86 8.22 -5.70
C LEU A 788 40.23 9.10 -6.90
N ALA A 789 41.29 8.76 -7.65
CA ALA A 789 41.83 9.55 -8.74
C ALA A 789 40.94 9.61 -10.01
N ILE A 790 39.87 8.81 -10.09
CA ILE A 790 39.00 8.71 -11.28
C ILE A 790 37.89 9.80 -11.28
N ILE A 791 37.66 10.49 -10.16
CA ILE A 791 36.60 11.51 -10.06
C ILE A 791 37.22 12.90 -10.18
N GLU A 792 36.94 13.62 -11.28
CA GLU A 792 37.36 15.01 -11.47
C GLU A 792 36.93 15.88 -10.26
N ARG A 793 37.90 16.56 -9.64
CA ARG A 793 37.63 17.46 -8.52
C ARG A 793 36.91 18.70 -9.02
N GLN A 794 35.65 18.87 -8.63
CA GLN A 794 34.91 20.11 -8.89
C GLN A 794 35.49 21.27 -8.07
N THR A 795 35.74 22.41 -8.70
CA THR A 795 36.32 23.62 -8.10
C THR A 795 35.33 24.77 -7.96
N ALA A 796 34.07 24.58 -8.36
CA ALA A 796 33.07 25.65 -8.39
C ALA A 796 32.51 25.98 -7.00
N ILE A 797 32.44 27.27 -6.67
CA ILE A 797 31.77 27.79 -5.48
C ILE A 797 30.33 28.14 -5.83
N ILE A 798 29.37 27.61 -5.07
CA ILE A 798 27.95 27.96 -5.20
C ILE A 798 27.62 28.96 -4.10
N GLN A 799 27.01 30.08 -4.47
CA GLN A 799 26.53 31.11 -3.54
C GLN A 799 25.10 31.51 -3.90
N TRP A 800 24.30 31.80 -2.89
CA TRP A 800 22.93 32.30 -3.05
C TRP A 800 22.67 33.44 -2.09
N LYS A 801 21.94 34.44 -2.56
CA LYS A 801 21.66 35.67 -1.83
C LYS A 801 20.21 36.08 -1.99
N ASP A 802 19.58 36.45 -0.89
CA ASP A 802 18.21 36.95 -0.81
C ASP A 802 17.18 36.05 -1.50
N VAL A 803 17.38 34.73 -1.45
CA VAL A 803 16.53 33.79 -2.16
C VAL A 803 15.17 33.69 -1.49
N CYS A 804 14.12 34.09 -2.22
CA CYS A 804 12.74 33.90 -1.81
C CYS A 804 12.03 32.96 -2.79
N TYR A 805 11.07 32.20 -2.27
CA TYR A 805 10.23 31.31 -3.07
C TYR A 805 8.77 31.45 -2.66
N ASP A 806 7.96 31.97 -3.57
CA ASP A 806 6.53 32.27 -3.37
C ASP A 806 5.67 31.32 -4.23
N ILE A 807 4.69 30.67 -3.60
CA ILE A 807 3.74 29.78 -4.30
C ILE A 807 2.30 30.27 -4.14
N LYS A 808 1.48 30.05 -5.17
CA LYS A 808 0.02 30.28 -5.11
C LYS A 808 -0.68 29.01 -4.62
N ILE A 809 -1.34 29.08 -3.46
CA ILE A 809 -2.22 28.03 -2.95
C ILE A 809 -3.66 28.56 -2.99
N GLY A 810 -4.46 28.08 -3.94
CA GLY A 810 -5.81 28.62 -4.15
C GLY A 810 -5.75 30.09 -4.57
N LYS A 811 -6.28 30.99 -3.73
CA LYS A 811 -6.24 32.45 -3.96
C LYS A 811 -5.13 33.17 -3.18
N GLU A 812 -4.42 32.49 -2.28
CA GLU A 812 -3.42 33.11 -1.42
C GLU A 812 -1.99 32.87 -1.92
N ASN A 813 -1.16 33.91 -1.87
CA ASN A 813 0.29 33.78 -2.06
C ASN A 813 0.91 33.39 -0.74
N ARG A 814 1.64 32.27 -0.71
CA ARG A 814 2.38 31.82 0.47
C ARG A 814 3.88 31.85 0.17
N ARG A 815 4.61 32.61 0.98
CA ARG A 815 6.07 32.58 1.00
C ARG A 815 6.56 31.34 1.73
N ILE A 816 7.41 30.56 1.07
CA ILE A 816 7.98 29.32 1.60
C ILE A 816 9.43 29.51 2.03
N LEU A 817 10.20 30.22 1.22
CA LEU A 817 11.56 30.67 1.56
C LEU A 817 11.53 32.19 1.63
N ASP A 818 12.07 32.76 2.70
CA ASP A 818 12.17 34.21 2.88
C ASP A 818 13.63 34.59 3.07
N ARG A 819 14.19 35.27 2.07
CA ARG A 819 15.51 35.94 2.09
C ARG A 819 16.62 35.03 2.64
N ILE A 820 16.78 33.86 2.03
CA ILE A 820 17.79 32.90 2.44
C ILE A 820 19.12 33.22 1.76
N ASP A 821 20.19 33.31 2.55
CA ASP A 821 21.57 33.53 2.11
C ASP A 821 22.45 32.31 2.44
N GLY A 822 23.51 32.09 1.66
CA GLY A 822 24.50 31.05 1.95
C GLY A 822 25.46 30.76 0.81
N TRP A 823 26.49 29.96 1.10
CA TRP A 823 27.49 29.54 0.12
C TRP A 823 28.08 28.18 0.49
N VAL A 824 28.60 27.46 -0.50
CA VAL A 824 29.25 26.16 -0.35
C VAL A 824 30.58 26.17 -1.09
N LYS A 825 31.65 25.75 -0.41
CA LYS A 825 33.00 25.66 -0.96
C LYS A 825 33.31 24.24 -1.45
N PRO A 826 34.04 24.09 -2.56
CA PRO A 826 34.65 22.81 -2.92
C PRO A 826 35.40 22.15 -1.76
N GLY A 827 35.24 20.84 -1.61
CA GLY A 827 35.89 20.05 -0.55
C GLY A 827 35.26 20.19 0.83
N THR A 828 34.14 20.90 0.97
CA THR A 828 33.38 20.99 2.23
C THR A 828 32.09 20.17 2.15
N LEU A 829 31.68 19.60 3.28
CA LEU A 829 30.40 18.92 3.44
C LEU A 829 29.48 19.83 4.25
N THR A 830 28.57 20.53 3.57
CA THR A 830 27.60 21.42 4.23
C THR A 830 26.30 20.66 4.54
N ALA A 831 25.93 20.60 5.82
CA ALA A 831 24.69 19.97 6.26
C ALA A 831 23.58 21.03 6.44
N LEU A 832 22.42 20.81 5.84
CA LEU A 832 21.23 21.64 6.04
C LEU A 832 20.33 21.03 7.12
N MET A 833 20.28 21.66 8.29
CA MET A 833 19.54 21.15 9.45
C MET A 833 18.33 22.03 9.79
N GLY A 834 17.27 21.41 10.29
CA GLY A 834 16.03 22.09 10.67
C GLY A 834 14.89 21.09 10.82
N VAL A 835 13.80 21.50 11.46
CA VAL A 835 12.61 20.66 11.66
C VAL A 835 11.91 20.30 10.35
N SER A 836 11.12 19.23 10.35
CA SER A 836 10.27 18.91 9.20
C SER A 836 9.36 20.10 8.84
N GLY A 837 9.25 20.44 7.56
CA GLY A 837 8.49 21.60 7.11
C GLY A 837 9.22 22.95 7.10
N ALA A 838 10.45 23.04 7.63
CA ALA A 838 11.24 24.29 7.64
C ALA A 838 11.75 24.77 6.26
N GLY A 839 11.30 24.18 5.15
CA GLY A 839 11.72 24.57 3.80
C GLY A 839 13.02 23.94 3.30
N LYS A 840 13.62 22.98 4.01
CA LYS A 840 14.90 22.34 3.63
C LYS A 840 14.91 21.74 2.22
N THR A 841 13.97 20.83 1.95
CA THR A 841 13.83 20.20 0.63
C THR A 841 13.49 21.25 -0.43
N THR A 842 12.67 22.25 -0.07
CA THR A 842 12.34 23.34 -0.98
C THR A 842 13.55 24.19 -1.34
N LEU A 843 14.44 24.49 -0.39
CA LEU A 843 15.70 25.18 -0.66
C LEU A 843 16.58 24.32 -1.59
N LEU A 844 16.73 23.03 -1.32
CA LEU A 844 17.47 22.12 -2.20
C LEU A 844 16.85 22.05 -3.61
N ASP A 845 15.53 22.05 -3.72
CA ASP A 845 14.83 22.05 -5.01
C ASP A 845 15.02 23.37 -5.77
N VAL A 846 15.01 24.51 -5.07
CA VAL A 846 15.26 25.84 -5.65
C VAL A 846 16.70 25.95 -6.13
N LEU A 847 17.66 25.50 -5.31
CA LEU A 847 19.08 25.49 -5.66
C LEU A 847 19.34 24.56 -6.86
N ALA A 848 18.72 23.37 -6.89
CA ALA A 848 18.84 22.42 -7.99
C ALA A 848 18.00 22.77 -9.25
N THR A 849 17.30 23.92 -9.25
CA THR A 849 16.44 24.38 -10.36
C THR A 849 15.34 23.36 -10.71
N ARG A 850 14.72 22.73 -9.72
CA ARG A 850 13.69 21.67 -9.91
C ARG A 850 12.25 22.14 -9.69
N THR A 851 12.06 23.38 -9.25
CA THR A 851 10.73 23.95 -9.02
C THR A 851 10.06 24.30 -10.35
N THR A 852 8.90 23.69 -10.63
CA THR A 852 8.12 23.92 -11.87
C THR A 852 7.04 24.99 -11.73
N MET A 853 6.76 25.42 -10.51
CA MET A 853 5.67 26.35 -10.17
C MET A 853 6.12 27.29 -9.06
N GLY A 854 5.52 28.48 -9.01
CA GLY A 854 5.90 29.55 -8.08
C GLY A 854 6.91 30.53 -8.68
N VAL A 855 7.17 31.61 -7.95
CA VAL A 855 8.12 32.66 -8.34
C VAL A 855 9.34 32.54 -7.42
N ILE A 856 10.52 32.44 -8.01
CA ILE A 856 11.80 32.50 -7.29
C ILE A 856 12.37 33.89 -7.51
N THR A 857 12.73 34.59 -6.43
CA THR A 857 13.45 35.86 -6.47
C THR A 857 14.77 35.73 -5.71
N GLY A 858 15.71 36.64 -5.93
CA GLY A 858 17.07 36.57 -5.39
C GLY A 858 18.09 36.07 -6.42
N GLU A 859 19.34 35.94 -6.00
CA GLU A 859 20.47 35.60 -6.86
C GLU A 859 21.07 34.25 -6.48
N ILE A 860 21.29 33.38 -7.47
CA ILE A 860 22.01 32.11 -7.31
C ILE A 860 23.16 32.12 -8.31
N LEU A 861 24.39 32.16 -7.80
CA LEU A 861 25.60 32.37 -8.57
C LEU A 861 26.54 31.15 -8.40
N VAL A 862 27.22 30.79 -9.48
CA VAL A 862 28.28 29.78 -9.55
C VAL A 862 29.56 30.51 -9.98
N ASP A 863 30.59 30.50 -9.13
CA ASP A 863 31.83 31.27 -9.33
C ASP A 863 31.59 32.77 -9.64
N GLY A 864 30.60 33.36 -8.97
CA GLY A 864 30.24 34.76 -9.15
C GLY A 864 29.38 35.06 -10.39
N LYS A 865 29.06 34.07 -11.23
CA LYS A 865 28.21 34.23 -12.42
C LYS A 865 26.83 33.62 -12.19
N PRO A 866 25.75 34.17 -12.77
CA PRO A 866 24.43 33.53 -12.74
C PRO A 866 24.50 32.10 -13.26
N ARG A 867 23.77 31.18 -12.61
CA ARG A 867 23.69 29.78 -13.05
C ARG A 867 23.23 29.69 -14.50
N ASP A 868 23.86 28.81 -15.27
CA ASP A 868 23.50 28.51 -16.66
C ASP A 868 22.65 27.22 -16.76
N GLU A 869 22.13 26.92 -17.94
CA GLU A 869 21.37 25.68 -18.16
C GLU A 869 22.22 24.40 -17.96
N SER A 870 23.55 24.52 -18.03
CA SER A 870 24.47 23.40 -17.79
C SER A 870 24.56 22.99 -16.32
N PHE A 871 24.19 23.87 -15.39
CA PHE A 871 24.24 23.63 -13.94
C PHE A 871 23.45 22.38 -13.51
N GLN A 872 22.26 22.17 -14.07
CA GLN A 872 21.45 20.97 -13.78
C GLN A 872 22.14 19.67 -14.21
N ARG A 873 22.99 19.70 -15.25
CA ARG A 873 23.71 18.53 -15.74
C ARG A 873 24.93 18.18 -14.89
N LYS A 874 25.52 19.18 -14.23
CA LYS A 874 26.71 19.04 -13.38
C LYS A 874 26.39 18.74 -11.91
N THR A 875 25.13 18.93 -11.51
CA THR A 875 24.67 18.74 -10.13
C THR A 875 23.98 17.38 -9.97
N GLY A 876 24.42 16.58 -9.00
CA GLY A 876 23.71 15.38 -8.56
C GLY A 876 22.63 15.72 -7.54
N TYR A 877 21.40 15.23 -7.72
CA TYR A 877 20.33 15.36 -6.75
C TYR A 877 19.73 13.98 -6.50
N ALA A 878 19.82 13.49 -5.27
CA ALA A 878 19.13 12.30 -4.81
C ALA A 878 17.78 12.70 -4.20
N GLN A 879 16.69 12.12 -4.71
CA GLN A 879 15.35 12.41 -4.21
C GLN A 879 15.10 11.70 -2.88
N GLN A 880 14.12 12.17 -2.12
CA GLN A 880 13.70 11.52 -0.87
C GLN A 880 13.10 10.12 -1.11
N GLN A 881 12.56 9.88 -2.31
CA GLN A 881 12.05 8.58 -2.74
C GLN A 881 12.85 8.11 -3.95
N ASP A 882 13.28 6.86 -3.92
CA ASP A 882 14.06 6.26 -4.99
C ASP A 882 13.16 5.93 -6.18
N LEU A 883 13.43 6.56 -7.33
CA LEU A 883 12.70 6.32 -8.57
C LEU A 883 13.59 5.51 -9.52
N HIS A 884 13.40 4.21 -9.50
CA HIS A 884 14.08 3.28 -10.39
C HIS A 884 13.08 2.50 -11.25
N LEU A 885 13.56 2.00 -12.38
CA LEU A 885 12.79 1.06 -13.18
C LEU A 885 12.89 -0.31 -12.49
N ASN A 886 11.77 -0.82 -11.99
CA ASN A 886 11.73 -2.08 -11.20
C ASN A 886 12.07 -3.35 -12.01
N THR A 887 12.46 -3.21 -13.27
CA THR A 887 12.87 -4.30 -14.15
C THR A 887 14.36 -4.27 -14.50
N SER A 888 15.09 -3.20 -14.16
CA SER A 888 16.53 -3.08 -14.39
C SER A 888 17.34 -3.56 -13.19
N THR A 889 18.54 -4.08 -13.44
CA THR A 889 19.53 -4.35 -12.39
C THR A 889 20.20 -3.08 -11.87
N VAL A 890 20.83 -3.14 -10.70
CA VAL A 890 21.62 -2.03 -10.13
C VAL A 890 22.70 -1.59 -11.13
N ARG A 891 23.44 -2.55 -11.71
CA ARG A 891 24.45 -2.30 -12.73
C ARG A 891 23.86 -1.65 -13.97
N GLU A 892 22.73 -2.13 -14.48
CA GLU A 892 22.06 -1.54 -15.65
C GLU A 892 21.61 -0.11 -15.40
N ALA A 893 21.03 0.18 -14.23
CA ALA A 893 20.56 1.52 -13.88
C ALA A 893 21.72 2.53 -13.75
N LEU A 894 22.83 2.11 -13.13
CA LEU A 894 24.05 2.91 -13.04
C LEU A 894 24.72 3.08 -14.41
N THR A 895 24.76 2.03 -15.22
CA THR A 895 25.28 2.08 -16.60
C THR A 895 24.48 3.03 -17.46
N PHE A 896 23.15 2.94 -17.42
CA PHE A 896 22.26 3.84 -18.14
C PHE A 896 22.51 5.31 -17.72
N SER A 897 22.64 5.57 -16.42
CA SER A 897 22.94 6.91 -15.89
C SER A 897 24.31 7.42 -16.36
N ALA A 898 25.34 6.57 -16.34
CA ALA A 898 26.69 6.94 -16.78
C ALA A 898 26.74 7.24 -18.29
N LEU A 899 26.07 6.42 -19.11
CA LEU A 899 26.00 6.61 -20.57
C LEU A 899 25.35 7.95 -20.95
N LEU A 900 24.31 8.37 -20.23
CA LEU A 900 23.59 9.62 -20.48
C LEU A 900 24.30 10.87 -19.95
N ARG A 901 25.05 10.77 -18.85
CA ARG A 901 25.67 11.93 -18.19
C ARG A 901 27.09 12.22 -18.63
N GLN A 902 27.86 11.21 -19.02
CA GLN A 902 29.25 11.42 -19.39
C GLN A 902 29.38 11.99 -20.82
N PRO A 903 30.41 12.80 -21.11
CA PRO A 903 30.63 13.43 -22.41
C PRO A 903 30.63 12.45 -23.58
N ALA A 904 30.28 12.92 -24.78
CA ALA A 904 30.23 12.08 -25.98
C ALA A 904 31.61 11.57 -26.44
N HIS A 905 32.70 12.26 -26.08
CA HIS A 905 34.06 11.87 -26.44
C HIS A 905 34.61 10.68 -25.62
N VAL A 906 34.02 10.39 -24.46
CA VAL A 906 34.42 9.25 -23.63
C VAL A 906 33.88 7.96 -24.28
N PRO A 907 34.75 6.98 -24.61
CA PRO A 907 34.32 5.72 -25.19
C PRO A 907 33.33 4.97 -24.29
N ARG A 908 32.36 4.27 -24.91
CA ARG A 908 31.33 3.51 -24.17
C ARG A 908 31.91 2.56 -23.12
N GLN A 909 33.03 1.92 -23.42
CA GLN A 909 33.66 0.95 -22.51
C GLN A 909 34.18 1.62 -21.23
N GLU A 910 34.85 2.76 -21.34
CA GLU A 910 35.35 3.53 -20.19
C GLU A 910 34.21 4.00 -19.28
N LYS A 911 33.04 4.35 -19.87
CA LYS A 911 31.83 4.67 -19.10
C LYS A 911 31.33 3.48 -18.26
N ILE A 912 31.45 2.26 -18.78
CA ILE A 912 31.03 1.02 -18.11
C ILE A 912 32.05 0.63 -17.03
N ASP A 913 33.34 0.81 -17.29
CA ASP A 913 34.41 0.54 -16.34
C ASP A 913 34.32 1.48 -15.13
N TYR A 914 34.00 2.77 -15.37
CA TYR A 914 33.67 3.73 -14.31
C TYR A 914 32.54 3.24 -13.39
N VAL A 915 31.47 2.67 -13.96
CA VAL A 915 30.35 2.12 -13.17
C VAL A 915 30.81 0.94 -12.30
N THR A 916 31.74 0.13 -12.79
CA THR A 916 32.29 -1.00 -12.03
C THR A 916 33.11 -0.51 -10.82
N GLU A 917 33.89 0.55 -10.99
CA GLU A 917 34.61 1.17 -9.87
C GLU A 917 33.66 1.85 -8.87
N VAL A 918 32.59 2.52 -9.35
CA VAL A 918 31.55 3.08 -8.48
C VAL A 918 30.85 1.98 -7.66
N ILE A 919 30.55 0.83 -8.27
CA ILE A 919 29.95 -0.32 -7.59
C ILE A 919 30.88 -0.84 -6.48
N LYS A 920 32.19 -0.91 -6.72
CA LYS A 920 33.18 -1.32 -5.72
C LYS A 920 33.32 -0.29 -4.60
N LEU A 921 33.37 1.00 -4.94
CA LEU A 921 33.49 2.10 -3.98
C LEU A 921 32.30 2.16 -3.01
N LEU A 922 31.11 1.82 -3.49
CA LEU A 922 29.88 1.78 -2.71
C LEU A 922 29.61 0.40 -2.07
N ASP A 923 30.55 -0.54 -2.19
CA ASP A 923 30.46 -1.92 -1.68
C ASP A 923 29.20 -2.68 -2.13
N MET A 924 28.73 -2.41 -3.36
CA MET A 924 27.51 -3.00 -3.91
C MET A 924 27.77 -4.26 -4.75
N THR A 925 28.99 -4.80 -4.70
CA THR A 925 29.45 -5.87 -5.60
C THR A 925 28.60 -7.13 -5.48
N GLU A 926 28.14 -7.47 -4.27
CA GLU A 926 27.37 -8.69 -4.01
C GLU A 926 25.98 -8.70 -4.67
N TYR A 927 25.38 -7.52 -4.86
CA TYR A 927 24.02 -7.35 -5.39
C TYR A 927 23.94 -6.46 -6.62
N ALA A 928 25.07 -6.12 -7.23
CA ALA A 928 25.13 -5.27 -8.43
C ALA A 928 24.28 -5.79 -9.60
N ASP A 929 24.15 -7.12 -9.73
CA ASP A 929 23.37 -7.76 -10.79
C ASP A 929 21.96 -8.17 -10.31
N ALA A 930 21.58 -7.75 -9.11
CA ALA A 930 20.21 -7.89 -8.61
C ALA A 930 19.31 -6.83 -9.25
N VAL A 931 18.06 -7.21 -9.51
CA VAL A 931 16.99 -6.35 -10.02
C VAL A 931 16.55 -5.41 -8.91
N ILE A 932 16.50 -4.11 -9.23
CA ILE A 932 15.97 -3.08 -8.35
C ILE A 932 14.47 -3.32 -8.20
N GLY A 933 13.96 -3.38 -6.97
CA GLY A 933 12.56 -3.69 -6.72
C GLY A 933 11.75 -2.57 -6.13
N VAL A 934 10.48 -2.90 -5.85
CA VAL A 934 9.62 -2.07 -5.00
C VAL A 934 9.85 -2.48 -3.54
N PRO A 935 10.06 -1.52 -2.62
CA PRO A 935 10.11 -1.79 -1.19
C PRO A 935 8.92 -2.67 -0.74
N GLY A 936 9.21 -3.78 -0.06
CA GLY A 936 8.20 -4.74 0.40
C GLY A 936 7.83 -5.86 -0.58
N GLU A 937 8.30 -5.84 -1.84
CA GLU A 937 8.17 -6.97 -2.78
C GLU A 937 9.38 -7.92 -2.79
N GLY A 938 10.39 -7.64 -1.97
CA GLY A 938 11.55 -8.50 -1.79
C GLY A 938 12.52 -8.42 -2.96
N GLN A 939 12.99 -7.22 -3.30
CA GLN A 939 14.09 -6.97 -4.23
C GLN A 939 14.84 -5.70 -3.76
N CYS A 940 16.07 -5.48 -4.25
CA CYS A 940 17.01 -4.44 -3.81
C CYS A 940 16.44 -3.02 -3.85
#